data_AF-A0A851I7I5-F1
#
_entry.id   AF-A0A851I7I5-F1
#
_cell.length_a   1.000
_cell.length_b   1.000
_cell.length_c   1.000
_cell.angle_alpha   90.00
_cell.angle_beta   90.00
_cell.angle_gamma   90.00
#
_symmetry.space_group_name_H-M   'P 1'
#
loop_
_entity.id
_entity.type
_entity.pdbx_description
1 polymer ?
#
loop_
_entity_poly.entity_id
_entity_poly.type
_entity_poly.pdbx_seq_one_letter_code
_entity_poly.pdbx_strand_id
1 'polypeptide(L)'
;MKAKFFKVVLGIFILANLGMAEYVKRNNEIYYKFSKEDETGFKVENVDLNTFKILNDKYAKDGKSVYFSGNKSFEDVDSKTFEVLPNYYSKDKNNVYRPINEWIRKINGANPKTIKVLNQYYSKDDKNVFYDSDKILNADINSFVVLEGDHSHAKDKNLVYYSGEKIEGANPKTFKIISDGMYSKDDKNVYAAVDIIKGADPQTFRRIPETNYARDKNNLYYYFGDVKNLGKINEKDFKVLDNNLVKNGNEMYYLGEKVNIKNPEKFESIKVSDDKYILYGKDDENIYAVTSDEKHGYFKVIKNADKDTFEVMEKDTRYSKDKNNVYYAGYNVVQLQDVDKNSFAIGEENGFSYDKKNVYYAGRKLNDISSAGFKVTRLVNRPNLPINFLNDNKNIYKLIDVFDEETGELKSVKTAVVKNPKVDSKTFELFDHWENYFRDKNNVYYENELYKMGLKKIAGADRNSFEVLNDEFSKDKNNVYYYGNKINGVSPDGLEFVGNKFVFENHEDFVSFIKDKNNVYYLKGKIGNEKYEIIPLKVDSKSFKYSNNGFYELTNLNYTGYFEDKNGVYYFDGLAKLTPNNILSKVENADIPSFVQYMAGYAKDKNKVYCGTKEVEGADAESFAVFTIDGEYVIKDKNKIYKEF
;
A
#
# COMPACT_ATOMS: atom_id res chain seq x y z
N MET A 1 -16.30 -66.01 -26.70
CA MET A 1 -16.93 -65.20 -27.77
C MET A 1 -17.40 -63.88 -27.14
N LYS A 2 -17.22 -62.78 -27.86
CA LYS A 2 -17.27 -61.35 -27.49
C LYS A 2 -18.38 -60.89 -26.54
N ALA A 3 -18.04 -59.97 -25.62
CA ALA A 3 -18.68 -58.65 -25.48
C ALA A 3 -17.81 -57.71 -24.63
N LYS A 4 -17.31 -56.63 -25.24
CA LYS A 4 -16.60 -55.52 -24.58
C LYS A 4 -17.64 -54.57 -23.96
N PHE A 5 -17.40 -54.09 -22.74
CA PHE A 5 -18.07 -52.91 -22.20
C PHE A 5 -17.00 -51.92 -21.72
N PHE A 6 -16.88 -50.81 -22.45
CA PHE A 6 -16.16 -49.59 -22.04
C PHE A 6 -17.14 -48.74 -21.23
N LYS A 7 -16.77 -48.31 -20.03
CA LYS A 7 -17.34 -47.09 -19.41
C LYS A 7 -16.23 -46.30 -18.74
N VAL A 8 -16.05 -45.11 -19.30
CA VAL A 8 -15.27 -43.97 -18.82
C VAL A 8 -15.78 -43.56 -17.44
N VAL A 9 -14.90 -43.52 -16.44
CA VAL A 9 -15.18 -42.83 -15.18
C VAL A 9 -14.58 -41.45 -15.28
N LEU A 10 -15.48 -40.47 -15.47
CA LEU A 10 -15.24 -39.05 -15.34
C LEU A 10 -15.03 -38.76 -13.84
N GLY A 11 -13.78 -38.66 -13.40
CA GLY A 11 -13.44 -38.29 -12.03
C GLY A 11 -13.62 -36.79 -11.81
N ILE A 12 -14.80 -36.40 -11.31
CA ILE A 12 -15.04 -35.09 -10.72
C ILE A 12 -14.30 -35.07 -9.36
N PHE A 13 -13.19 -34.35 -9.27
CA PHE A 13 -12.60 -33.98 -7.98
C PHE A 13 -13.29 -32.71 -7.49
N ILE A 14 -14.21 -32.84 -6.54
CA ILE A 14 -14.62 -31.73 -5.66
C ILE A 14 -13.66 -31.76 -4.47
N LEU A 15 -12.64 -30.92 -4.52
CA LEU A 15 -11.87 -30.52 -3.34
C LEU A 15 -12.50 -29.24 -2.81
N ALA A 16 -13.12 -29.34 -1.65
CA ALA A 16 -13.48 -28.18 -0.84
C ALA A 16 -12.18 -27.51 -0.36
N ASN A 17 -11.69 -26.51 -1.09
CA ASN A 17 -10.59 -25.66 -0.65
C ASN A 17 -11.15 -24.38 -0.03
N LEU A 18 -10.79 -24.16 1.23
CA LEU A 18 -10.95 -22.90 1.95
C LEU A 18 -10.10 -21.81 1.26
N GLY A 19 -10.73 -20.69 0.86
CA GLY A 19 -10.12 -19.37 0.68
C GLY A 19 -8.88 -19.20 -0.20
N MET A 20 -8.83 -19.75 -1.43
CA MET A 20 -7.67 -19.57 -2.33
C MET A 20 -7.95 -18.56 -3.44
N ALA A 21 -6.99 -17.67 -3.70
CA ALA A 21 -6.88 -16.85 -4.91
C ALA A 21 -6.76 -17.76 -6.15
N GLU A 22 -7.36 -17.42 -7.29
CA GLU A 22 -7.32 -18.32 -8.45
C GLU A 22 -7.44 -17.62 -9.82
N TYR A 23 -6.89 -18.28 -10.85
CA TYR A 23 -7.06 -17.89 -12.25
C TYR A 23 -8.40 -18.40 -12.78
N VAL A 24 -9.20 -17.51 -13.37
CA VAL A 24 -10.54 -17.82 -13.89
C VAL A 24 -10.61 -17.47 -15.38
N LYS A 25 -11.11 -18.41 -16.19
CA LYS A 25 -11.40 -18.18 -17.61
C LYS A 25 -12.84 -17.71 -17.79
N ARG A 26 -13.05 -16.55 -18.41
CA ARG A 26 -14.37 -15.96 -18.72
C ARG A 26 -14.32 -15.29 -20.09
N ASN A 27 -15.34 -15.48 -20.92
CA ASN A 27 -15.46 -14.81 -22.23
C ASN A 27 -14.21 -14.86 -23.12
N ASN A 28 -13.50 -15.99 -23.12
CA ASN A 28 -12.23 -16.18 -23.84
C ASN A 28 -11.10 -15.23 -23.36
N GLU A 29 -11.12 -14.84 -22.09
CA GLU A 29 -10.07 -14.09 -21.40
C GLU A 29 -9.72 -14.78 -20.08
N ILE A 30 -8.58 -14.43 -19.50
CA ILE A 30 -8.11 -14.93 -18.20
C ILE A 30 -8.13 -13.78 -17.20
N TYR A 31 -8.62 -14.07 -16.00
CA TYR A 31 -8.64 -13.14 -14.87
C TYR A 31 -7.93 -13.78 -13.68
N TYR A 32 -7.33 -12.98 -12.82
CA TYR A 32 -6.80 -13.40 -11.53
C TYR A 32 -7.60 -12.73 -10.40
N LYS A 33 -7.97 -13.53 -9.40
CA LYS A 33 -8.72 -13.07 -8.22
C LYS A 33 -7.86 -13.21 -6.98
N PHE A 34 -7.76 -12.16 -6.17
CA PHE A 34 -7.02 -12.23 -4.91
C PHE A 34 -7.78 -12.94 -3.78
N SER A 35 -9.12 -13.05 -3.90
CA SER A 35 -9.98 -13.78 -2.97
C SER A 35 -11.26 -14.25 -3.67
N LYS A 36 -12.04 -15.13 -3.01
CA LYS A 36 -13.35 -15.56 -3.51
C LYS A 36 -14.37 -14.41 -3.58
N GLU A 37 -14.22 -13.43 -2.71
CA GLU A 37 -15.09 -12.24 -2.60
C GLU A 37 -14.80 -11.20 -3.68
N ASP A 38 -13.62 -11.26 -4.31
CA ASP A 38 -13.31 -10.49 -5.50
C ASP A 38 -14.08 -11.05 -6.71
N GLU A 39 -15.32 -10.58 -6.89
CA GLU A 39 -16.20 -11.03 -7.97
C GLU A 39 -15.63 -10.70 -9.36
N THR A 40 -14.93 -9.58 -9.46
CA THR A 40 -14.36 -9.01 -10.68
C THR A 40 -13.09 -9.74 -11.13
N GLY A 41 -12.07 -9.83 -10.26
CA GLY A 41 -10.71 -10.16 -10.66
C GLY A 41 -10.12 -9.13 -11.65
N PHE A 42 -8.80 -9.08 -11.77
CA PHE A 42 -8.17 -8.27 -12.83
C PHE A 42 -7.79 -9.15 -14.02
N LYS A 43 -7.85 -8.58 -15.22
CA LYS A 43 -7.53 -9.28 -16.46
C LYS A 43 -6.03 -9.56 -16.54
N VAL A 44 -5.67 -10.80 -16.84
CA VAL A 44 -4.29 -11.21 -17.11
C VAL A 44 -3.99 -10.89 -18.57
N GLU A 45 -3.14 -9.90 -18.78
CA GLU A 45 -2.86 -9.38 -20.12
C GLU A 45 -1.89 -10.27 -20.91
N ASN A 46 -2.02 -10.22 -22.24
CA ASN A 46 -1.08 -10.85 -23.19
C ASN A 46 -0.92 -12.38 -23.10
N VAL A 47 -1.97 -13.07 -22.64
CA VAL A 47 -2.00 -14.53 -22.52
C VAL A 47 -2.21 -15.21 -23.88
N ASP A 48 -1.34 -16.16 -24.23
CA ASP A 48 -1.65 -17.13 -25.29
C ASP A 48 -2.60 -18.21 -24.77
N LEU A 49 -3.89 -18.00 -25.02
CA LEU A 49 -4.98 -18.87 -24.57
C LEU A 49 -4.89 -20.31 -25.09
N ASN A 50 -4.18 -20.56 -26.20
CA ASN A 50 -4.05 -21.90 -26.77
C ASN A 50 -3.08 -22.77 -25.97
N THR A 51 -2.09 -22.14 -25.33
CA THR A 51 -1.03 -22.82 -24.59
C THR A 51 -1.09 -22.56 -23.08
N PHE A 52 -2.03 -21.72 -22.64
CA PHE A 52 -2.24 -21.35 -21.24
C PHE A 52 -2.58 -22.55 -20.35
N LYS A 53 -1.90 -22.64 -19.21
CA LYS A 53 -2.04 -23.67 -18.19
C LYS A 53 -1.87 -23.07 -16.80
N ILE A 54 -2.81 -23.36 -15.92
CA ILE A 54 -2.72 -23.03 -14.50
C ILE A 54 -1.83 -24.09 -13.84
N LEU A 55 -0.82 -23.67 -13.08
CA LEU A 55 0.10 -24.54 -12.36
C LEU A 55 -0.31 -24.71 -10.90
N ASN A 56 -0.73 -23.61 -10.27
CA ASN A 56 -1.39 -23.60 -8.96
C ASN A 56 -2.20 -22.28 -8.78
N ASP A 57 -2.61 -21.99 -7.57
CA ASP A 57 -3.37 -20.79 -7.13
C ASP A 57 -2.63 -19.46 -7.37
N LYS A 58 -1.31 -19.48 -7.55
CA LYS A 58 -0.49 -18.29 -7.81
C LYS A 58 0.14 -18.30 -9.20
N TYR A 59 0.50 -19.47 -9.72
CA TYR A 59 1.22 -19.61 -10.98
C TYR A 59 0.34 -20.09 -12.13
N ALA A 60 0.53 -19.46 -13.28
CA ALA A 60 0.09 -19.97 -14.57
C ALA A 60 1.21 -19.78 -15.60
N LYS A 61 1.12 -20.45 -16.76
CA LYS A 61 2.06 -20.27 -17.87
C LYS A 61 1.39 -20.47 -19.21
N ASP A 62 1.92 -19.85 -20.24
CA ASP A 62 1.61 -20.17 -21.63
C ASP A 62 2.89 -20.61 -22.37
N GLY A 63 2.85 -20.79 -23.69
CA GLY A 63 3.96 -21.30 -24.48
C GLY A 63 5.23 -20.43 -24.44
N LYS A 64 5.13 -19.18 -23.99
CA LYS A 64 6.23 -18.20 -23.96
C LYS A 64 6.44 -17.54 -22.59
N SER A 65 5.40 -17.48 -21.75
CA SER A 65 5.38 -16.64 -20.54
C SER A 65 4.97 -17.43 -19.31
N VAL A 66 5.40 -16.96 -18.15
CA VAL A 66 4.93 -17.39 -16.82
C VAL A 66 4.24 -16.22 -16.15
N TYR A 67 3.19 -16.50 -15.39
CA TYR A 67 2.38 -15.54 -14.65
C TYR A 67 2.38 -15.92 -13.16
N PHE A 68 2.59 -14.94 -12.29
CA PHE A 68 2.50 -15.10 -10.83
C PHE A 68 1.52 -14.07 -10.28
N SER A 69 0.54 -14.53 -9.51
CA SER A 69 -0.59 -13.71 -9.00
C SER A 69 -1.26 -12.84 -10.06
N GLY A 70 -1.41 -13.35 -11.30
CA GLY A 70 -1.99 -12.63 -12.43
C GLY A 70 -1.02 -11.73 -13.20
N ASN A 71 0.20 -11.52 -12.70
CA ASN A 71 1.22 -10.71 -13.36
C ASN A 71 2.15 -11.56 -14.21
N LYS A 72 2.39 -11.14 -15.45
CA LYS A 72 3.41 -11.75 -16.31
C LYS A 72 4.79 -11.49 -15.71
N SER A 73 5.59 -12.54 -15.52
CA SER A 73 6.98 -12.44 -15.07
C SER A 73 7.81 -11.49 -15.95
N PHE A 74 8.61 -10.63 -15.32
CA PHE A 74 9.59 -9.78 -16.01
C PHE A 74 10.90 -10.52 -16.31
N GLU A 75 11.14 -11.65 -15.63
CA GLU A 75 12.31 -12.49 -15.87
C GLU A 75 12.20 -13.23 -17.22
N ASP A 76 13.34 -13.45 -17.87
CA ASP A 76 13.43 -14.32 -19.06
C ASP A 76 13.33 -15.80 -18.64
N VAL A 77 12.09 -16.27 -18.52
CA VAL A 77 11.76 -17.60 -18.04
C VAL A 77 11.61 -18.58 -19.19
N ASP A 78 12.27 -19.73 -19.10
CA ASP A 78 11.99 -20.85 -19.99
C ASP A 78 10.69 -21.54 -19.56
N SER A 79 9.56 -21.05 -20.08
CA SER A 79 8.22 -21.57 -19.75
C SER A 79 8.07 -23.08 -20.02
N LYS A 80 8.78 -23.64 -21.00
CA LYS A 80 8.69 -25.06 -21.36
C LYS A 80 9.22 -25.95 -20.24
N THR A 81 10.33 -25.55 -19.61
CA THR A 81 10.98 -26.27 -18.51
C THR A 81 10.58 -25.76 -17.12
N PHE A 82 9.71 -24.76 -17.06
CA PHE A 82 9.29 -24.15 -15.81
C PHE A 82 8.53 -25.12 -14.89
N GLU A 83 8.98 -25.16 -13.64
CA GLU A 83 8.51 -26.01 -12.55
C GLU A 83 8.31 -25.17 -11.29
N VAL A 84 7.18 -25.38 -10.61
CA VAL A 84 6.88 -24.77 -9.31
C VAL A 84 7.39 -25.68 -8.20
N LEU A 85 8.12 -25.10 -7.25
CA LEU A 85 8.69 -25.73 -6.08
C LEU A 85 7.86 -25.37 -4.83
N PRO A 86 8.11 -26.02 -3.67
CA PRO A 86 7.46 -25.65 -2.41
C PRO A 86 7.62 -24.17 -2.05
N ASN A 87 6.69 -23.64 -1.24
CA ASN A 87 6.65 -22.23 -0.82
C ASN A 87 6.67 -21.24 -1.98
N TYR A 88 6.08 -21.62 -3.13
CA TYR A 88 6.00 -20.82 -4.35
C TYR A 88 7.36 -20.42 -4.96
N TYR A 89 8.46 -21.02 -4.53
CA TYR A 89 9.69 -20.98 -5.32
C TYR A 89 9.43 -21.63 -6.68
N SER A 90 10.27 -21.35 -7.66
CA SER A 90 10.16 -21.94 -8.98
C SER A 90 11.52 -22.02 -9.64
N LYS A 91 11.59 -22.79 -10.72
CA LYS A 91 12.81 -22.90 -11.52
C LYS A 91 12.47 -23.20 -12.96
N ASP A 92 13.44 -22.93 -13.82
CA ASP A 92 13.50 -23.49 -15.15
C ASP A 92 14.86 -24.19 -15.34
N LYS A 93 15.19 -24.59 -16.57
CA LYS A 93 16.47 -25.27 -16.86
C LYS A 93 17.71 -24.40 -16.57
N ASN A 94 17.57 -23.08 -16.55
CA ASN A 94 18.65 -22.09 -16.45
C ASN A 94 18.72 -21.42 -15.07
N ASN A 95 17.57 -21.15 -14.43
CA ASN A 95 17.48 -20.27 -13.27
C ASN A 95 16.55 -20.82 -12.17
N VAL A 96 16.73 -20.27 -10.96
CA VAL A 96 15.82 -20.45 -9.81
C VAL A 96 15.22 -19.10 -9.46
N TYR A 97 13.94 -19.09 -9.08
CA TYR A 97 13.19 -17.90 -8.73
C TYR A 97 12.50 -18.08 -7.37
N ARG A 98 12.33 -16.97 -6.65
CA ARG A 98 11.49 -16.89 -5.44
C ARG A 98 10.33 -15.92 -5.65
N PRO A 99 9.22 -16.06 -4.91
CA PRO A 99 8.18 -15.04 -4.90
C PRO A 99 8.65 -13.77 -4.18
N ILE A 100 8.24 -12.59 -4.68
CA ILE A 100 8.37 -11.30 -4.00
C ILE A 100 7.11 -10.48 -4.30
N ASN A 101 6.31 -10.20 -3.27
CA ASN A 101 4.98 -9.60 -3.41
C ASN A 101 4.14 -10.36 -4.47
N GLU A 102 3.67 -9.69 -5.52
CA GLU A 102 2.90 -10.27 -6.63
C GLU A 102 3.77 -10.68 -7.83
N TRP A 103 5.08 -10.86 -7.65
CA TRP A 103 6.05 -11.18 -8.72
C TRP A 103 6.97 -12.33 -8.34
N ILE A 104 7.79 -12.76 -9.30
CA ILE A 104 8.94 -13.65 -9.06
C ILE A 104 10.25 -12.92 -9.33
N ARG A 105 11.29 -13.28 -8.60
CA ARG A 105 12.64 -12.72 -8.77
C ARG A 105 13.66 -13.84 -8.82
N LYS A 106 14.63 -13.73 -9.73
CA LYS A 106 15.75 -14.65 -9.85
C LYS A 106 16.64 -14.65 -8.60
N ILE A 107 17.08 -15.83 -8.19
CA ILE A 107 18.12 -16.03 -7.16
C ILE A 107 19.46 -16.17 -7.89
N ASN A 108 20.30 -15.14 -7.81
CA ASN A 108 21.54 -15.09 -8.56
C ASN A 108 22.54 -16.14 -8.06
N GLY A 109 23.10 -16.92 -8.98
CA GLY A 109 24.08 -17.97 -8.69
C GLY A 109 23.50 -19.29 -8.16
N ALA A 110 22.17 -19.40 -8.00
CA ALA A 110 21.53 -20.64 -7.59
C ALA A 110 21.51 -21.68 -8.73
N ASN A 111 21.84 -22.93 -8.41
CA ASN A 111 21.85 -24.03 -9.37
C ASN A 111 20.48 -24.73 -9.47
N PRO A 112 19.72 -24.58 -10.59
CA PRO A 112 18.38 -25.15 -10.71
C PRO A 112 18.33 -26.69 -10.69
N LYS A 113 19.46 -27.36 -10.98
CA LYS A 113 19.52 -28.82 -10.98
C LYS A 113 19.57 -29.42 -9.58
N THR A 114 20.12 -28.68 -8.62
CA THR A 114 20.42 -29.17 -7.26
C THR A 114 19.69 -28.39 -6.17
N ILE A 115 18.98 -27.31 -6.53
CA ILE A 115 18.24 -26.47 -5.59
C ILE A 115 17.24 -27.28 -4.76
N LYS A 116 17.22 -26.98 -3.46
CA LYS A 116 16.28 -27.48 -2.46
C LYS A 116 15.73 -26.30 -1.68
N VAL A 117 14.41 -26.15 -1.70
CA VAL A 117 13.70 -25.18 -0.87
C VAL A 117 13.56 -25.77 0.52
N LEU A 118 14.04 -25.05 1.53
CA LEU A 118 14.02 -25.50 2.92
C LEU A 118 12.79 -24.97 3.67
N ASN A 119 12.45 -23.70 3.45
CA ASN A 119 11.20 -23.09 3.91
C ASN A 119 10.85 -21.87 3.02
N GLN A 120 10.03 -20.95 3.53
CA GLN A 120 9.60 -19.75 2.79
C GLN A 120 10.70 -18.71 2.54
N TYR A 121 11.83 -18.78 3.25
CA TYR A 121 12.94 -17.83 3.10
C TYR A 121 14.27 -18.51 2.72
N TYR A 122 14.51 -19.74 3.19
CA TYR A 122 15.78 -20.44 2.99
C TYR A 122 15.70 -21.45 1.85
N SER A 123 16.75 -21.45 1.02
CA SER A 123 16.99 -22.48 0.02
C SER A 123 18.48 -22.81 -0.06
N LYS A 124 18.84 -24.00 -0.59
CA LYS A 124 20.24 -24.38 -0.80
C LYS A 124 20.43 -25.21 -2.05
N ASP A 125 21.58 -25.08 -2.68
CA ASP A 125 22.02 -25.94 -3.77
C ASP A 125 23.27 -26.76 -3.35
N ASP A 126 24.01 -27.31 -4.31
CA ASP A 126 25.21 -28.10 -4.04
C ASP A 126 26.43 -27.28 -3.56
N LYS A 127 26.36 -25.94 -3.64
CA LYS A 127 27.49 -25.03 -3.36
C LYS A 127 27.14 -23.87 -2.43
N ASN A 128 25.88 -23.50 -2.33
CA ASN A 128 25.43 -22.27 -1.71
C ASN A 128 24.19 -22.51 -0.84
N VAL A 129 24.06 -21.67 0.19
CA VAL A 129 22.82 -21.49 0.96
C VAL A 129 22.36 -20.06 0.74
N PHE A 130 21.06 -19.87 0.60
CA PHE A 130 20.43 -18.58 0.36
C PHE A 130 19.38 -18.30 1.42
N TYR A 131 19.33 -17.05 1.87
CA TYR A 131 18.19 -16.44 2.54
C TYR A 131 17.57 -15.45 1.56
N ASP A 132 16.29 -15.60 1.25
CA ASP A 132 15.60 -14.87 0.21
C ASP A 132 16.28 -15.00 -1.17
N SER A 133 17.05 -14.01 -1.62
CA SER A 133 17.87 -14.05 -2.86
C SER A 133 19.36 -14.02 -2.56
N ASP A 134 19.71 -13.76 -1.30
CA ASP A 134 21.06 -13.42 -0.92
C ASP A 134 21.80 -14.66 -0.45
N LYS A 135 23.02 -14.81 -0.93
CA LYS A 135 23.89 -15.91 -0.55
C LYS A 135 24.42 -15.69 0.86
N ILE A 136 24.22 -16.68 1.73
CA ILE A 136 24.83 -16.71 3.07
C ILE A 136 26.29 -17.13 2.92
N LEU A 137 27.20 -16.24 3.32
CA LEU A 137 28.64 -16.49 3.20
C LEU A 137 29.11 -17.50 4.26
N ASN A 138 30.00 -18.41 3.84
CA ASN A 138 30.67 -19.40 4.70
C ASN A 138 29.75 -20.43 5.41
N ALA A 139 28.49 -20.54 5.00
CA ALA A 139 27.58 -21.57 5.52
C ALA A 139 28.04 -22.99 5.14
N ASP A 140 27.99 -23.92 6.09
CA ASP A 140 28.28 -25.33 5.82
C ASP A 140 27.05 -26.04 5.23
N ILE A 141 27.01 -26.15 3.90
CA ILE A 141 25.88 -26.68 3.11
C ILE A 141 25.37 -28.04 3.61
N ASN A 142 26.29 -28.94 3.99
CA ASN A 142 25.98 -30.31 4.35
C ASN A 142 25.25 -30.40 5.71
N SER A 143 25.64 -29.56 6.66
CA SER A 143 25.03 -29.52 8.00
C SER A 143 23.95 -28.44 8.14
N PHE A 144 23.75 -27.59 7.12
CA PHE A 144 22.76 -26.52 7.17
C PHE A 144 21.33 -27.05 7.26
N VAL A 145 20.63 -26.63 8.31
CA VAL A 145 19.24 -26.95 8.61
C VAL A 145 18.49 -25.69 9.06
N VAL A 146 17.23 -25.56 8.64
CA VAL A 146 16.29 -24.58 9.20
C VAL A 146 15.73 -25.17 10.49
N LEU A 147 15.63 -24.37 11.54
CA LEU A 147 15.14 -24.82 12.83
C LEU A 147 13.61 -24.78 12.88
N GLU A 148 12.99 -25.83 13.42
CA GLU A 148 11.53 -25.90 13.59
C GLU A 148 11.05 -24.97 14.72
N GLY A 149 9.89 -24.35 14.54
CA GLY A 149 9.26 -23.45 15.54
C GLY A 149 9.17 -21.99 15.11
N ASP A 150 9.99 -21.58 14.14
CA ASP A 150 9.84 -20.34 13.39
C ASP A 150 10.41 -20.49 11.97
N HIS A 151 10.23 -19.48 11.12
CA HIS A 151 10.69 -19.52 9.73
C HIS A 151 12.04 -18.81 9.53
N SER A 152 12.61 -18.18 10.56
CA SER A 152 13.72 -17.25 10.43
C SER A 152 15.05 -17.80 10.94
N HIS A 153 15.04 -18.75 11.87
CA HIS A 153 16.26 -19.33 12.42
C HIS A 153 16.76 -20.52 11.60
N ALA A 154 18.07 -20.57 11.42
CA ALA A 154 18.77 -21.70 10.82
C ALA A 154 20.09 -21.93 11.52
N LYS A 155 20.69 -23.11 11.32
CA LYS A 155 22.04 -23.38 11.80
C LYS A 155 22.77 -24.35 10.90
N ASP A 156 24.09 -24.30 10.99
CA ASP A 156 24.97 -25.36 10.52
C ASP A 156 25.83 -25.87 11.69
N LYS A 157 26.82 -26.74 11.41
CA LYS A 157 27.68 -27.31 12.45
C LYS A 157 28.56 -26.28 13.18
N ASN A 158 28.76 -25.11 12.59
CA ASN A 158 29.67 -24.05 13.07
C ASN A 158 28.91 -22.82 13.58
N LEU A 159 27.80 -22.45 12.94
CA LEU A 159 27.13 -21.16 13.09
C LEU A 159 25.61 -21.29 13.25
N VAL A 160 25.01 -20.27 13.86
CA VAL A 160 23.57 -20.08 13.96
C VAL A 160 23.20 -18.76 13.28
N TYR A 161 22.04 -18.74 12.63
CA TYR A 161 21.57 -17.63 11.83
C TYR A 161 20.15 -17.22 12.22
N TYR A 162 19.84 -15.93 12.12
CA TYR A 162 18.51 -15.35 12.18
C TYR A 162 18.29 -14.48 10.94
N SER A 163 17.28 -14.79 10.13
CA SER A 163 16.99 -14.06 8.89
C SER A 163 18.20 -13.91 7.95
N GLY A 164 18.99 -14.98 7.80
CA GLY A 164 20.22 -14.99 7.00
C GLY A 164 21.46 -14.41 7.68
N GLU A 165 21.29 -13.66 8.78
CA GLU A 165 22.39 -13.03 9.52
C GLU A 165 22.96 -13.96 10.59
N LYS A 166 24.27 -13.92 10.80
CA LYS A 166 24.94 -14.72 11.83
C LYS A 166 24.64 -14.16 13.23
N ILE A 167 24.24 -15.04 14.15
CA ILE A 167 24.12 -14.72 15.58
C ILE A 167 25.50 -14.88 16.24
N GLU A 168 26.13 -13.78 16.60
CA GLU A 168 27.48 -13.79 17.18
C GLU A 168 27.52 -14.50 18.54
N GLY A 169 28.50 -15.40 18.72
CA GLY A 169 28.70 -16.15 19.95
C GLY A 169 27.75 -17.33 20.21
N ALA A 170 26.76 -17.55 19.33
CA ALA A 170 25.79 -18.65 19.47
C ALA A 170 26.44 -20.03 19.31
N ASN A 171 26.10 -20.95 20.23
CA ASN A 171 26.57 -22.33 20.18
C ASN A 171 25.58 -23.23 19.42
N PRO A 172 25.87 -23.65 18.16
CA PRO A 172 24.91 -24.40 17.34
C PRO A 172 24.52 -25.76 17.93
N LYS A 173 25.34 -26.34 18.81
CA LYS A 173 25.07 -27.65 19.42
C LYS A 173 23.99 -27.58 20.50
N THR A 174 23.92 -26.48 21.23
CA THR A 174 23.01 -26.28 22.37
C THR A 174 21.88 -25.30 22.06
N PHE A 175 21.93 -24.62 20.92
CA PHE A 175 20.95 -23.62 20.50
C PHE A 175 19.52 -24.18 20.36
N LYS A 176 18.55 -23.43 20.90
CA LYS A 176 17.11 -23.73 20.91
C LYS A 176 16.30 -22.46 20.74
N ILE A 177 15.24 -22.55 19.94
CA ILE A 177 14.22 -21.49 19.82
C ILE A 177 13.31 -21.50 21.06
N ILE A 178 12.85 -20.32 21.49
CA ILE A 178 11.86 -20.14 22.55
C ILE A 178 10.56 -19.63 21.93
N SER A 179 9.51 -20.47 21.99
CA SER A 179 8.17 -20.17 21.45
C SER A 179 8.20 -19.96 19.93
N ASP A 180 7.57 -18.89 19.43
CA ASP A 180 7.36 -18.44 18.05
C ASP A 180 8.57 -17.70 17.43
N GLY A 181 9.77 -17.86 18.01
CA GLY A 181 11.00 -17.41 17.34
C GLY A 181 11.47 -15.99 17.60
N MET A 182 10.79 -15.22 18.45
CA MET A 182 11.32 -13.89 18.85
C MET A 182 12.55 -14.01 19.75
N TYR A 183 12.60 -15.08 20.56
CA TYR A 183 13.70 -15.36 21.47
C TYR A 183 14.29 -16.73 21.20
N SER A 184 15.57 -16.88 21.48
CA SER A 184 16.30 -18.14 21.39
C SER A 184 17.37 -18.19 22.47
N LYS A 185 17.98 -19.36 22.71
CA LYS A 185 19.01 -19.53 23.73
C LYS A 185 19.95 -20.67 23.40
N ASP A 186 21.13 -20.63 23.99
CA ASP A 186 22.04 -21.77 24.08
C ASP A 186 22.37 -22.09 25.54
N ASP A 187 23.48 -22.79 25.80
CA ASP A 187 23.91 -23.14 27.15
C ASP A 187 24.40 -21.94 27.99
N LYS A 188 24.74 -20.81 27.35
CA LYS A 188 25.38 -19.65 27.98
C LYS A 188 24.57 -18.37 27.87
N ASN A 189 23.88 -18.16 26.75
CA ASN A 189 23.25 -16.89 26.41
C ASN A 189 21.78 -17.08 26.00
N VAL A 190 21.04 -15.98 26.11
CA VAL A 190 19.72 -15.79 25.52
C VAL A 190 19.84 -14.72 24.45
N TYR A 191 19.12 -14.90 23.35
CA TYR A 191 19.13 -14.03 22.19
C TYR A 191 17.71 -13.53 21.89
N ALA A 192 17.61 -12.31 21.39
CA ALA A 192 16.41 -11.79 20.73
C ALA A 192 16.83 -11.41 19.30
N ALA A 193 16.25 -12.08 18.29
CA ALA A 193 16.80 -12.05 16.93
C ALA A 193 18.32 -12.36 16.91
N VAL A 194 19.15 -11.37 16.54
CA VAL A 194 20.62 -11.50 16.50
C VAL A 194 21.32 -11.03 17.79
N ASP A 195 20.60 -10.35 18.68
CA ASP A 195 21.18 -9.66 19.84
C ASP A 195 21.24 -10.55 21.09
N ILE A 196 22.38 -10.51 21.79
CA ILE A 196 22.54 -11.14 23.10
C ILE A 196 21.84 -10.32 24.19
N ILE A 197 20.92 -10.95 24.93
CA ILE A 197 20.31 -10.38 26.13
C ILE A 197 21.29 -10.48 27.29
N LYS A 198 22.06 -9.41 27.51
CA LYS A 198 23.09 -9.37 28.55
C LYS A 198 22.52 -9.64 29.94
N GLY A 199 23.12 -10.60 30.64
CA GLY A 199 22.76 -10.96 32.02
C GLY A 199 21.54 -11.86 32.16
N ALA A 200 20.91 -12.28 31.05
CA ALA A 200 19.82 -13.24 31.08
C ALA A 200 20.31 -14.64 31.51
N ASP A 201 19.52 -15.30 32.35
CA ASP A 201 19.78 -16.69 32.74
C ASP A 201 19.12 -17.66 31.74
N PRO A 202 19.88 -18.30 30.83
CA PRO A 202 19.32 -19.19 29.81
C PRO A 202 18.57 -20.39 30.39
N GLN A 203 18.88 -20.84 31.61
CA GLN A 203 18.21 -21.99 32.21
C GLN A 203 16.78 -21.67 32.61
N THR A 204 16.54 -20.45 33.10
CA THR A 204 15.23 -20.03 33.63
C THR A 204 14.49 -19.06 32.72
N PHE A 205 15.13 -18.59 31.64
CA PHE A 205 14.51 -17.68 30.69
C PHE A 205 13.31 -18.32 29.99
N ARG A 206 12.19 -17.60 30.01
CA ARG A 206 10.93 -17.94 29.37
C ARG A 206 10.19 -16.67 28.93
N ARG A 207 9.41 -16.80 27.86
CA ARG A 207 8.45 -15.76 27.47
C ARG A 207 7.27 -15.73 28.43
N ILE A 208 6.67 -14.57 28.59
CA ILE A 208 5.31 -14.41 29.13
C ILE A 208 4.31 -14.54 27.96
N PRO A 209 3.44 -15.56 27.94
CA PRO A 209 2.53 -15.82 26.82
C PRO A 209 1.70 -14.59 26.42
N GLU A 210 1.41 -14.45 25.12
CA GLU A 210 0.56 -13.38 24.54
C GLU A 210 1.10 -11.95 24.70
N THR A 211 2.35 -11.81 25.15
CA THR A 211 3.02 -10.52 25.34
C THR A 211 4.40 -10.51 24.65
N ASN A 212 4.96 -9.30 24.51
CA ASN A 212 6.36 -9.07 24.15
C ASN A 212 7.31 -9.07 25.37
N TYR A 213 6.80 -9.45 26.55
CA TYR A 213 7.60 -9.55 27.77
C TYR A 213 8.20 -10.95 27.91
N ALA A 214 9.40 -10.99 28.49
CA ALA A 214 10.07 -12.22 28.88
C ALA A 214 10.70 -12.06 30.24
N ARG A 215 11.09 -13.17 30.86
CA ARG A 215 11.64 -13.17 32.21
C ARG A 215 12.58 -14.34 32.40
N ASP A 216 13.51 -14.17 33.32
CA ASP A 216 14.23 -15.27 33.95
C ASP A 216 13.97 -15.26 35.47
N LYS A 217 14.73 -16.05 36.24
CA LYS A 217 14.58 -16.11 37.71
C LYS A 217 14.91 -14.81 38.43
N ASN A 218 15.65 -13.91 37.79
CA ASN A 218 16.17 -12.67 38.37
C ASN A 218 15.47 -11.44 37.81
N ASN A 219 15.20 -11.39 36.50
CA ASN A 219 14.88 -10.17 35.79
C ASN A 219 13.66 -10.29 34.86
N LEU A 220 13.06 -9.13 34.56
CA LEU A 220 12.03 -8.92 33.56
C LEU A 220 12.64 -8.23 32.32
N TYR A 221 12.18 -8.60 31.14
CA TYR A 221 12.63 -8.08 29.86
C TYR A 221 11.44 -7.75 28.97
N TYR A 222 11.66 -6.87 27.99
CA TYR A 222 10.74 -6.57 26.91
C TYR A 222 11.51 -6.52 25.59
N TYR A 223 10.92 -7.03 24.51
CA TYR A 223 11.55 -6.98 23.18
C TYR A 223 10.55 -6.55 22.11
N PHE A 224 10.90 -5.48 21.40
CA PHE A 224 10.21 -5.02 20.20
C PHE A 224 11.20 -4.28 19.31
N GLY A 225 11.94 -5.01 18.47
CA GLY A 225 13.09 -4.49 17.73
C GLY A 225 14.33 -4.35 18.60
N ASP A 226 14.19 -3.75 19.79
CA ASP A 226 15.26 -3.60 20.79
C ASP A 226 14.92 -4.33 22.10
N VAL A 227 15.96 -4.85 22.75
CA VAL A 227 15.85 -5.53 24.05
C VAL A 227 15.96 -4.52 25.18
N LYS A 228 14.94 -4.47 26.04
CA LYS A 228 14.93 -3.69 27.29
C LYS A 228 15.01 -4.65 28.49
N ASN A 229 15.99 -4.43 29.37
CA ASN A 229 16.03 -5.06 30.69
C ASN A 229 15.31 -4.16 31.69
N LEU A 230 14.19 -4.64 32.22
CA LEU A 230 13.28 -3.91 33.09
C LEU A 230 13.58 -4.09 34.59
N GLY A 231 14.76 -4.65 34.90
CA GLY A 231 15.22 -4.87 36.26
C GLY A 231 14.68 -6.16 36.88
N LYS A 232 14.77 -6.25 38.20
CA LYS A 232 14.47 -7.48 38.94
C LYS A 232 13.00 -7.83 38.90
N ILE A 233 12.69 -9.12 38.75
CA ILE A 233 11.31 -9.58 38.79
C ILE A 233 10.84 -9.84 40.23
N ASN A 234 9.67 -9.32 40.58
CA ASN A 234 8.96 -9.65 41.80
C ASN A 234 7.94 -10.78 41.51
N GLU A 235 8.38 -12.02 41.69
CA GLU A 235 7.57 -13.23 41.48
C GLU A 235 6.23 -13.24 42.23
N LYS A 236 6.17 -12.65 43.44
CA LYS A 236 4.97 -12.74 44.29
C LYS A 236 3.82 -11.88 43.77
N ASP A 237 4.16 -10.73 43.19
CA ASP A 237 3.19 -9.69 42.83
C ASP A 237 3.16 -9.40 41.32
N PHE A 238 3.88 -10.18 40.52
CA PHE A 238 3.89 -10.02 39.06
C PHE A 238 2.53 -10.36 38.46
N LYS A 239 1.98 -9.45 37.65
CA LYS A 239 0.70 -9.65 36.96
C LYS A 239 0.77 -9.12 35.53
N VAL A 240 0.22 -9.89 34.59
CA VAL A 240 -0.10 -9.39 33.25
C VAL A 240 -1.51 -8.82 33.32
N LEU A 241 -1.65 -7.52 33.04
CA LEU A 241 -2.92 -6.80 33.09
C LEU A 241 -3.54 -6.62 31.69
N ASP A 242 -2.68 -6.59 30.67
CA ASP A 242 -2.99 -6.59 29.23
C ASP A 242 -1.75 -7.09 28.46
N ASN A 243 -1.89 -7.45 27.18
CA ASN A 243 -0.80 -7.89 26.31
C ASN A 243 0.40 -6.92 26.31
N ASN A 244 0.13 -5.62 26.50
CA ASN A 244 1.13 -4.58 26.55
C ASN A 244 1.36 -4.00 27.95
N LEU A 245 0.59 -4.38 28.98
CA LEU A 245 0.68 -3.82 30.35
C LEU A 245 0.98 -4.91 31.38
N VAL A 246 2.11 -4.77 32.08
CA VAL A 246 2.47 -5.65 33.19
C VAL A 246 2.73 -4.86 34.48
N LYS A 247 2.44 -5.49 35.60
CA LYS A 247 2.79 -5.02 36.94
C LYS A 247 3.88 -5.93 37.51
N ASN A 248 4.95 -5.33 38.02
CA ASN A 248 6.09 -6.00 38.60
C ASN A 248 6.38 -5.43 40.00
N GLY A 249 5.64 -5.91 41.01
CA GLY A 249 5.65 -5.29 42.34
C GLY A 249 4.95 -3.92 42.32
N ASN A 250 5.66 -2.88 42.77
CA ASN A 250 5.13 -1.51 42.85
C ASN A 250 5.43 -0.69 41.60
N GLU A 251 5.84 -1.35 40.52
CA GLU A 251 6.12 -0.74 39.23
C GLU A 251 5.20 -1.35 38.18
N MET A 252 4.82 -0.53 37.20
CA MET A 252 4.12 -1.01 36.02
C MET A 252 4.87 -0.59 34.77
N TYR A 253 4.75 -1.43 33.75
CA TYR A 253 5.42 -1.26 32.49
C TYR A 253 4.41 -1.41 31.36
N TYR A 254 4.38 -0.46 30.43
CA TYR A 254 3.58 -0.49 29.21
C TYR A 254 4.50 -0.43 28.00
N LEU A 255 4.43 -1.42 27.10
CA LEU A 255 5.36 -1.56 25.95
C LEU A 255 6.84 -1.49 26.37
N GLY A 256 7.14 -2.06 27.54
CA GLY A 256 8.47 -2.05 28.13
C GLY A 256 8.87 -0.74 28.83
N GLU A 257 8.09 0.32 28.72
CA GLU A 257 8.37 1.60 29.38
C GLU A 257 7.71 1.67 30.75
N LYS A 258 8.44 2.19 31.73
CA LYS A 258 7.91 2.37 33.09
C LYS A 258 6.85 3.48 33.08
N VAL A 259 5.66 3.19 33.60
CA VAL A 259 4.55 4.15 33.63
C VAL A 259 4.39 4.80 35.02
N ASN A 260 4.06 6.09 35.02
CA ASN A 260 3.87 6.88 36.25
C ASN A 260 2.43 6.77 36.76
N ILE A 261 2.12 5.66 37.41
CA ILE A 261 0.85 5.46 38.14
C ILE A 261 1.09 5.73 39.61
N LYS A 262 0.22 6.52 40.25
CA LYS A 262 0.43 6.99 41.62
C LYS A 262 0.37 5.85 42.63
N ASN A 263 -0.65 4.99 42.53
CA ASN A 263 -0.83 3.84 43.42
C ASN A 263 -0.91 2.50 42.64
N PRO A 264 0.22 2.01 42.08
CA PRO A 264 0.26 0.78 41.27
C PRO A 264 -0.28 -0.47 41.99
N GLU A 265 -0.18 -0.50 43.32
CA GLU A 265 -0.69 -1.61 44.13
C GLU A 265 -2.20 -1.82 43.97
N LYS A 266 -2.96 -0.73 43.83
CA LYS A 266 -4.42 -0.71 43.73
C LYS A 266 -4.93 -0.54 42.30
N PHE A 267 -4.04 -0.56 41.32
CA PHE A 267 -4.41 -0.37 39.93
C PHE A 267 -5.22 -1.56 39.39
N GLU A 268 -6.32 -1.26 38.70
CA GLU A 268 -7.15 -2.22 37.98
C GLU A 268 -7.51 -1.70 36.58
N SER A 269 -7.54 -2.62 35.62
CA SER A 269 -7.99 -2.33 34.25
C SER A 269 -9.51 -2.17 34.22
N ILE A 270 -10.01 -1.11 33.58
CA ILE A 270 -11.44 -0.86 33.37
C ILE A 270 -11.88 -1.44 32.02
N LYS A 271 -11.17 -1.07 30.94
CA LYS A 271 -11.49 -1.48 29.57
C LYS A 271 -10.22 -1.46 28.73
N VAL A 272 -10.09 -2.43 27.85
CA VAL A 272 -9.12 -2.44 26.74
C VAL A 272 -9.95 -2.44 25.46
N SER A 273 -9.63 -1.55 24.51
CA SER A 273 -10.34 -1.49 23.23
C SER A 273 -10.08 -2.75 22.39
N ASP A 274 -11.05 -3.16 21.57
CA ASP A 274 -10.95 -4.39 20.76
C ASP A 274 -9.83 -4.31 19.71
N ASP A 275 -9.55 -3.10 19.22
CA ASP A 275 -8.44 -2.77 18.33
C ASP A 275 -7.12 -2.49 19.09
N LYS A 276 -7.14 -2.62 20.43
CA LYS A 276 -6.01 -2.52 21.38
C LYS A 276 -5.26 -1.19 21.38
N TYR A 277 -5.84 -0.11 20.85
CA TYR A 277 -5.22 1.21 20.86
C TYR A 277 -5.43 1.99 22.16
N ILE A 278 -6.45 1.67 22.96
CA ILE A 278 -6.77 2.43 24.18
C ILE A 278 -7.01 1.48 25.35
N LEU A 279 -6.32 1.75 26.45
CA LEU A 279 -6.50 1.07 27.73
C LEU A 279 -6.90 2.10 28.78
N TYR A 280 -7.98 1.80 29.51
CA TYR A 280 -8.41 2.53 30.69
C TYR A 280 -8.14 1.71 31.94
N GLY A 281 -7.67 2.36 32.98
CA GLY A 281 -7.53 1.76 34.29
C GLY A 281 -7.67 2.79 35.40
N LYS A 282 -7.79 2.34 36.64
CA LYS A 282 -7.90 3.22 37.80
C LYS A 282 -7.11 2.69 38.97
N ASP A 283 -6.68 3.59 39.83
CA ASP A 283 -6.28 3.27 41.20
C ASP A 283 -7.34 3.82 42.17
N ASP A 284 -7.01 3.92 43.46
CA ASP A 284 -7.91 4.44 44.48
C ASP A 284 -8.13 5.97 44.41
N GLU A 285 -7.30 6.68 43.65
CA GLU A 285 -7.31 8.14 43.53
C GLU A 285 -7.72 8.64 42.15
N ASN A 286 -7.25 7.99 41.07
CA ASN A 286 -7.31 8.50 39.71
C ASN A 286 -7.81 7.44 38.72
N ILE A 287 -8.43 7.93 37.65
CA ILE A 287 -8.66 7.17 36.42
C ILE A 287 -7.63 7.61 35.40
N TYR A 288 -7.11 6.64 34.66
CA TYR A 288 -6.11 6.84 33.64
C TYR A 288 -6.60 6.30 32.29
N ALA A 289 -6.19 6.96 31.22
CA ALA A 289 -6.28 6.45 29.86
C ALA A 289 -4.88 6.39 29.24
N VAL A 290 -4.61 5.36 28.45
CA VAL A 290 -3.43 5.28 27.60
C VAL A 290 -3.59 6.22 26.41
N THR A 291 -2.53 6.96 26.12
CA THR A 291 -2.37 7.87 24.99
C THR A 291 -1.08 7.51 24.25
N SER A 292 -0.98 7.87 22.97
CA SER A 292 0.15 7.56 22.10
C SER A 292 1.43 8.39 22.37
N ASP A 293 1.42 9.29 23.35
CA ASP A 293 2.56 10.16 23.67
C ASP A 293 3.52 9.50 24.68
N GLU A 294 4.54 8.81 24.15
CA GLU A 294 5.57 8.14 24.95
C GLU A 294 6.41 9.13 25.76
N LYS A 295 6.68 10.33 25.20
CA LYS A 295 7.60 11.34 25.76
C LYS A 295 7.13 11.86 27.12
N HIS A 296 5.82 11.95 27.32
CA HIS A 296 5.22 12.41 28.58
C HIS A 296 4.51 11.28 29.34
N GLY A 297 4.86 10.03 29.04
CA GLY A 297 4.25 8.83 29.60
C GLY A 297 2.89 8.50 28.98
N TYR A 298 2.72 7.23 28.65
CA TYR A 298 1.52 6.69 28.01
C TYR A 298 0.24 6.95 28.81
N PHE A 299 0.29 6.82 30.14
CA PHE A 299 -0.90 6.98 31.00
C PHE A 299 -1.14 8.42 31.39
N LYS A 300 -2.31 8.96 31.02
CA LYS A 300 -2.77 10.28 31.43
C LYS A 300 -3.91 10.17 32.43
N VAL A 301 -3.82 10.93 33.52
CA VAL A 301 -4.93 11.10 34.48
C VAL A 301 -6.08 11.84 33.80
N ILE A 302 -7.28 11.24 33.85
CA ILE A 302 -8.51 11.89 33.42
C ILE A 302 -8.95 12.85 34.52
N LYS A 303 -8.69 14.14 34.32
CA LYS A 303 -9.02 15.17 35.32
C LYS A 303 -10.53 15.25 35.56
N ASN A 304 -10.91 15.43 36.82
CA ASN A 304 -12.31 15.57 37.28
C ASN A 304 -13.20 14.33 37.07
N ALA A 305 -12.62 13.17 36.77
CA ALA A 305 -13.35 11.93 36.59
C ALA A 305 -13.96 11.44 37.91
N ASP A 306 -15.27 11.16 37.88
CA ASP A 306 -15.96 10.48 38.97
C ASP A 306 -15.74 8.98 38.84
N LYS A 307 -14.84 8.43 39.67
CA LYS A 307 -14.40 7.04 39.62
C LYS A 307 -15.48 5.99 39.87
N ASP A 308 -16.56 6.36 40.55
CA ASP A 308 -17.62 5.43 40.93
C ASP A 308 -18.65 5.27 39.81
N THR A 309 -18.76 6.28 38.94
CA THR A 309 -19.73 6.33 37.84
C THR A 309 -19.08 6.35 36.45
N PHE A 310 -17.76 6.22 36.38
CA PHE A 310 -17.02 6.23 35.12
C PHE A 310 -17.29 5.00 34.27
N GLU A 311 -17.59 5.21 33.00
CA GLU A 311 -17.81 4.18 32.00
C GLU A 311 -17.20 4.56 30.65
N VAL A 312 -16.67 3.57 29.93
CA VAL A 312 -16.16 3.72 28.56
C VAL A 312 -17.29 3.43 27.59
N MET A 313 -17.44 4.24 26.54
CA MET A 313 -18.55 4.12 25.59
C MET A 313 -18.22 3.09 24.50
N GLU A 314 -19.04 2.03 24.41
CA GLU A 314 -18.78 0.90 23.50
C GLU A 314 -18.78 1.26 22.00
N LYS A 315 -19.56 2.28 21.60
CA LYS A 315 -19.60 2.70 20.18
C LYS A 315 -18.24 3.20 19.68
N ASP A 316 -17.46 3.84 20.54
CA ASP A 316 -16.11 4.31 20.25
C ASP A 316 -15.37 4.51 21.58
N THR A 317 -14.37 3.66 21.82
CA THR A 317 -13.64 3.61 23.10
C THR A 317 -12.77 4.84 23.35
N ARG A 318 -12.61 5.74 22.36
CA ARG A 318 -12.07 7.09 22.59
C ARG A 318 -12.96 7.90 23.52
N TYR A 319 -14.27 7.61 23.57
CA TYR A 319 -15.18 8.33 24.44
C TYR A 319 -15.44 7.58 25.75
N SER A 320 -15.50 8.34 26.82
CA SER A 320 -15.90 7.87 28.14
C SER A 320 -16.74 8.93 28.83
N LYS A 321 -17.49 8.55 29.87
CA LYS A 321 -18.34 9.47 30.62
C LYS A 321 -18.45 9.04 32.06
N ASP A 322 -18.85 9.97 32.92
CA ASP A 322 -19.24 9.68 34.29
C ASP A 322 -20.57 10.38 34.60
N LYS A 323 -21.00 10.48 35.86
CA LYS A 323 -22.27 11.16 36.21
C LYS A 323 -22.29 12.66 35.90
N ASN A 324 -21.14 13.33 35.79
CA ASN A 324 -21.00 14.76 35.58
C ASN A 324 -20.54 15.13 34.16
N ASN A 325 -19.66 14.33 33.55
CA ASN A 325 -18.84 14.75 32.41
C ASN A 325 -18.80 13.70 31.29
N VAL A 326 -18.32 14.14 30.13
CA VAL A 326 -17.95 13.30 28.99
C VAL A 326 -16.50 13.65 28.61
N TYR A 327 -15.72 12.63 28.25
CA TYR A 327 -14.30 12.74 27.93
C TYR A 327 -14.01 12.12 26.57
N TYR A 328 -12.94 12.60 25.95
CA TYR A 328 -12.36 12.04 24.73
C TYR A 328 -10.87 11.77 24.96
N ALA A 329 -10.43 10.54 24.72
CA ALA A 329 -9.05 10.09 24.76
C ALA A 329 -8.54 9.91 23.32
N GLY A 330 -7.64 10.79 22.91
CA GLY A 330 -6.82 10.64 21.69
C GLY A 330 -5.34 10.70 22.06
N TYR A 331 -4.57 11.56 21.39
CA TYR A 331 -3.20 11.90 21.81
C TYR A 331 -3.15 12.54 23.21
N ASN A 332 -4.24 13.17 23.63
CA ASN A 332 -4.44 13.65 24.99
C ASN A 332 -5.87 13.32 25.44
N VAL A 333 -6.14 13.44 26.74
CA VAL A 333 -7.47 13.29 27.30
C VAL A 333 -8.09 14.66 27.52
N VAL A 334 -9.23 14.91 26.90
CA VAL A 334 -9.97 16.17 27.01
C VAL A 334 -11.37 15.95 27.58
N GLN A 335 -11.76 16.81 28.51
CA GLN A 335 -13.15 16.89 29.00
C GLN A 335 -13.94 17.79 28.04
N LEU A 336 -15.03 17.25 27.46
CA LEU A 336 -15.91 18.00 26.58
C LEU A 336 -16.62 19.12 27.36
N GLN A 337 -16.79 20.27 26.72
CA GLN A 337 -17.40 21.47 27.33
C GLN A 337 -18.85 21.64 26.86
N ASP A 338 -19.74 22.10 27.75
CA ASP A 338 -21.16 22.40 27.47
C ASP A 338 -22.01 21.24 26.92
N VAL A 339 -21.67 20.00 27.29
CA VAL A 339 -22.34 18.79 26.78
C VAL A 339 -23.76 18.64 27.34
N ASP A 340 -24.74 18.52 26.45
CA ASP A 340 -26.04 17.97 26.82
C ASP A 340 -26.02 16.44 26.79
N LYS A 341 -25.70 15.87 27.95
CA LYS A 341 -25.51 14.43 28.14
C LYS A 341 -26.69 13.55 27.75
N ASN A 342 -27.92 14.07 27.88
CA ASN A 342 -29.12 13.30 27.55
C ASN A 342 -29.31 13.13 26.05
N SER A 343 -28.67 14.00 25.25
CA SER A 343 -28.73 13.99 23.79
C SER A 343 -27.38 13.73 23.13
N PHE A 344 -26.33 13.48 23.92
CA PHE A 344 -24.99 13.25 23.40
C PHE A 344 -24.92 11.94 22.62
N ALA A 345 -24.36 12.01 21.42
CA ALA A 345 -24.15 10.88 20.55
C ALA A 345 -22.77 10.99 19.88
N ILE A 346 -22.15 9.83 19.70
CA ILE A 346 -20.92 9.71 18.90
C ILE A 346 -21.33 9.63 17.44
N GLY A 347 -20.70 10.41 16.58
CA GLY A 347 -20.93 10.39 15.13
C GLY A 347 -20.51 9.07 14.49
N GLU A 348 -20.85 8.89 13.22
CA GLU A 348 -20.30 7.77 12.43
C GLU A 348 -18.93 8.14 11.87
N GLU A 349 -18.72 9.42 11.59
CA GLU A 349 -17.47 9.95 11.06
C GLU A 349 -16.44 10.12 12.18
N ASN A 350 -15.24 9.61 11.93
CA ASN A 350 -14.18 9.54 12.92
C ASN A 350 -13.90 10.86 13.62
N GLY A 351 -13.90 10.82 14.95
CA GLY A 351 -13.60 11.97 15.80
C GLY A 351 -14.76 12.93 16.04
N PHE A 352 -15.89 12.82 15.33
CA PHE A 352 -17.04 13.68 15.57
C PHE A 352 -18.00 13.14 16.63
N SER A 353 -18.55 14.05 17.41
CA SER A 353 -19.69 13.78 18.29
C SER A 353 -20.58 15.02 18.36
N TYR A 354 -21.81 14.86 18.81
CA TYR A 354 -22.76 15.96 18.85
C TYR A 354 -23.78 15.73 19.97
N ASP A 355 -24.38 16.83 20.39
CA ASP A 355 -25.58 16.83 21.21
C ASP A 355 -26.66 17.69 20.53
N LYS A 356 -27.81 17.89 21.16
CA LYS A 356 -28.92 18.65 20.55
C LYS A 356 -28.60 20.12 20.22
N LYS A 357 -27.48 20.67 20.70
CA LYS A 357 -27.05 22.07 20.51
C LYS A 357 -25.67 22.20 19.88
N ASN A 358 -24.75 21.29 20.18
CA ASN A 358 -23.33 21.45 19.91
C ASN A 358 -22.80 20.31 19.02
N VAL A 359 -21.75 20.63 18.27
CA VAL A 359 -20.91 19.67 17.55
C VAL A 359 -19.52 19.70 18.16
N TYR A 360 -18.89 18.54 18.24
CA TYR A 360 -17.54 18.36 18.78
C TYR A 360 -16.68 17.60 17.77
N TYR A 361 -15.40 17.96 17.71
CA TYR A 361 -14.36 17.24 16.98
C TYR A 361 -13.22 16.91 17.92
N ALA A 362 -12.88 15.62 18.05
CA ALA A 362 -11.90 15.08 18.97
C ALA A 362 -12.07 15.63 20.41
N GLY A 363 -13.33 15.66 20.87
CA GLY A 363 -13.71 16.18 22.19
C GLY A 363 -13.68 17.70 22.36
N ARG A 364 -13.34 18.47 21.32
CA ARG A 364 -13.35 19.95 21.35
C ARG A 364 -14.59 20.49 20.65
N LYS A 365 -15.29 21.43 21.30
CA LYS A 365 -16.51 22.05 20.78
C LYS A 365 -16.24 22.95 19.57
N LEU A 366 -17.07 22.83 18.54
CA LEU A 366 -17.09 23.70 17.36
C LEU A 366 -18.15 24.79 17.55
N ASN A 367 -17.72 26.03 17.78
CA ASN A 367 -18.63 27.11 18.21
C ASN A 367 -19.54 27.68 17.10
N ASP A 368 -19.13 27.62 15.83
CA ASP A 368 -19.83 28.33 14.74
C ASP A 368 -20.77 27.44 13.92
N ILE A 369 -20.86 26.14 14.24
CA ILE A 369 -21.66 25.15 13.53
C ILE A 369 -22.75 24.59 14.42
N SER A 370 -23.97 24.50 13.86
CA SER A 370 -25.12 23.94 14.55
C SER A 370 -25.17 22.42 14.38
N SER A 371 -25.56 21.68 15.42
CA SER A 371 -25.84 20.24 15.29
C SER A 371 -27.10 19.95 14.47
N ALA A 372 -28.02 20.91 14.33
CA ALA A 372 -29.19 20.78 13.48
C ALA A 372 -28.82 20.72 11.99
N GLY A 373 -28.98 19.53 11.39
CA GLY A 373 -28.61 19.26 10.00
C GLY A 373 -27.11 19.12 9.81
N PHE A 374 -26.36 18.88 10.89
CA PHE A 374 -24.92 18.62 10.81
C PHE A 374 -24.65 17.38 9.96
N LYS A 375 -23.66 17.49 9.08
CA LYS A 375 -23.11 16.40 8.28
C LYS A 375 -21.62 16.68 8.02
N VAL A 376 -20.84 15.61 7.96
CA VAL A 376 -19.46 15.67 7.49
C VAL A 376 -19.49 15.39 5.98
N THR A 377 -19.22 16.41 5.16
CA THR A 377 -19.26 16.25 3.70
C THR A 377 -17.96 15.67 3.16
N ARG A 378 -16.81 16.10 3.69
CA ARG A 378 -15.48 15.58 3.34
C ARG A 378 -14.59 15.59 4.57
N LEU A 379 -13.99 14.44 4.90
CA LEU A 379 -13.02 14.28 5.97
C LEU A 379 -11.81 13.49 5.47
N VAL A 380 -10.77 14.22 5.09
CA VAL A 380 -9.46 13.70 4.72
C VAL A 380 -8.53 13.87 5.91
N ASN A 381 -7.93 12.77 6.35
CA ASN A 381 -7.01 12.74 7.50
C ASN A 381 -5.63 13.29 7.14
N ARG A 382 -5.54 14.59 6.80
CA ARG A 382 -4.28 15.32 6.67
C ARG A 382 -4.22 16.41 7.74
N PRO A 383 -3.49 16.18 8.84
CA PRO A 383 -3.36 17.17 9.92
C PRO A 383 -2.91 18.52 9.38
N ASN A 384 -3.38 19.60 10.00
CA ASN A 384 -2.95 20.99 9.73
C ASN A 384 -3.34 21.54 8.33
N LEU A 385 -4.21 20.85 7.58
CA LEU A 385 -4.69 21.31 6.28
C LEU A 385 -6.22 21.50 6.28
N PRO A 386 -6.73 22.70 5.91
CA PRO A 386 -8.17 23.00 5.95
C PRO A 386 -8.91 22.45 4.73
N ILE A 387 -8.82 21.13 4.52
CA ILE A 387 -9.44 20.42 3.39
C ILE A 387 -10.79 19.80 3.76
N ASN A 388 -11.16 19.80 5.03
CA ASN A 388 -12.36 19.14 5.49
C ASN A 388 -13.58 20.07 5.38
N PHE A 389 -14.67 19.54 4.80
CA PHE A 389 -15.93 20.27 4.64
C PHE A 389 -16.99 19.70 5.57
N LEU A 390 -17.57 20.58 6.38
CA LEU A 390 -18.72 20.29 7.24
C LEU A 390 -19.91 21.11 6.76
N ASN A 391 -21.11 20.65 7.03
CA ASN A 391 -22.31 21.41 6.70
C ASN A 391 -23.33 21.33 7.83
N ASP A 392 -24.07 22.42 7.99
CA ASP A 392 -25.33 22.43 8.72
C ASP A 392 -26.47 22.81 7.77
N ASN A 393 -27.67 22.99 8.33
CA ASN A 393 -28.85 23.39 7.55
C ASN A 393 -28.73 24.76 6.85
N LYS A 394 -27.73 25.58 7.17
CA LYS A 394 -27.60 26.97 6.72
C LYS A 394 -26.36 27.19 5.86
N ASN A 395 -25.19 26.67 6.25
CA ASN A 395 -23.92 26.92 5.60
C ASN A 395 -23.10 25.64 5.43
N ILE A 396 -22.06 25.77 4.61
CA ILE A 396 -20.91 24.87 4.61
C ILE A 396 -19.72 25.56 5.29
N TYR A 397 -18.84 24.77 5.88
CA TYR A 397 -17.73 25.21 6.71
C TYR A 397 -16.46 24.46 6.32
N LYS A 398 -15.32 25.15 6.29
CA LYS A 398 -14.01 24.50 6.38
C LYS A 398 -13.69 24.21 7.84
N LEU A 399 -13.34 22.97 8.16
CA LEU A 399 -12.76 22.64 9.46
C LEU A 399 -11.28 23.07 9.44
N ILE A 400 -10.86 23.78 10.48
CA ILE A 400 -9.49 24.20 10.67
C ILE A 400 -9.05 23.61 12.00
N ASP A 401 -8.29 22.54 11.94
CA ASP A 401 -7.61 21.92 13.06
C ASP A 401 -6.11 22.28 13.04
N VAL A 402 -5.54 22.36 14.23
CA VAL A 402 -4.10 22.57 14.40
C VAL A 402 -3.61 21.53 15.39
N PHE A 403 -2.82 20.60 14.88
CA PHE A 403 -2.09 19.59 15.62
C PHE A 403 -0.64 20.02 15.80
N ASP A 404 -0.10 19.68 16.96
CA ASP A 404 1.32 19.80 17.25
C ASP A 404 2.10 18.68 16.55
N GLU A 405 3.08 19.07 15.74
CA GLU A 405 3.80 18.12 14.87
C GLU A 405 4.69 17.15 15.66
N GLU A 406 5.17 17.55 16.85
CA GLU A 406 6.01 16.67 17.67
C GLU A 406 5.18 15.63 18.41
N THR A 407 4.03 16.04 18.95
CA THR A 407 3.23 15.21 19.87
C THR A 407 1.99 14.60 19.24
N GLY A 408 1.55 15.11 18.08
CA GLY A 408 0.26 14.78 17.47
C GLY A 408 -0.95 15.35 18.23
N GLU A 409 -0.75 16.17 19.27
CA GLU A 409 -1.84 16.71 20.06
C GLU A 409 -2.64 17.76 19.27
N LEU A 410 -3.97 17.61 19.20
CA LEU A 410 -4.85 18.66 18.69
C LEU A 410 -4.79 19.87 19.63
N LYS A 411 -4.16 20.98 19.21
CA LYS A 411 -4.02 22.24 19.96
C LYS A 411 -5.24 23.14 19.85
N SER A 412 -5.85 23.22 18.67
CA SER A 412 -7.06 24.02 18.46
C SER A 412 -7.90 23.48 17.33
N VAL A 413 -9.21 23.72 17.40
CA VAL A 413 -10.13 23.45 16.31
C VAL A 413 -11.10 24.61 16.18
N LYS A 414 -11.41 25.00 14.96
CA LYS A 414 -12.45 25.98 14.64
C LYS A 414 -13.05 25.68 13.27
N THR A 415 -14.11 26.39 12.96
CA THR A 415 -14.78 26.31 11.66
C THR A 415 -14.74 27.67 10.96
N ALA A 416 -14.60 27.68 9.64
CA ALA A 416 -14.69 28.88 8.83
C ALA A 416 -15.83 28.74 7.82
N VAL A 417 -16.84 29.61 7.92
CA VAL A 417 -17.97 29.63 6.98
C VAL A 417 -17.46 29.91 5.56
N VAL A 418 -17.84 29.06 4.61
CA VAL A 418 -17.52 29.29 3.19
C VAL A 418 -18.61 30.15 2.57
N LYS A 419 -18.26 31.41 2.29
CA LYS A 419 -19.21 32.42 1.79
C LYS A 419 -19.41 32.34 0.28
N ASN A 420 -18.37 31.94 -0.45
CA ASN A 420 -18.37 31.85 -1.91
C ASN A 420 -17.72 30.52 -2.33
N PRO A 421 -18.30 29.81 -3.32
CA PRO A 421 -19.56 30.09 -3.99
C PRO A 421 -20.77 29.90 -3.06
N LYS A 422 -21.92 30.48 -3.42
CA LYS A 422 -23.17 30.16 -2.74
C LYS A 422 -23.59 28.73 -3.12
N VAL A 423 -23.78 27.88 -2.12
CA VAL A 423 -24.19 26.48 -2.28
C VAL A 423 -25.51 26.22 -1.56
N ASP A 424 -26.22 25.16 -1.96
CA ASP A 424 -27.30 24.60 -1.15
C ASP A 424 -26.71 23.61 -0.12
N SER A 425 -26.50 24.07 1.13
CA SER A 425 -25.78 23.31 2.16
C SER A 425 -26.45 21.99 2.54
N LYS A 426 -27.78 21.89 2.39
CA LYS A 426 -28.55 20.68 2.73
C LYS A 426 -28.31 19.53 1.75
N THR A 427 -28.04 19.87 0.50
CA THR A 427 -27.81 18.89 -0.57
C THR A 427 -26.35 18.83 -1.02
N PHE A 428 -25.47 19.57 -0.35
CA PHE A 428 -24.04 19.58 -0.65
C PHE A 428 -23.40 18.24 -0.25
N GLU A 429 -22.69 17.64 -1.19
CA GLU A 429 -22.05 16.34 -1.04
C GLU A 429 -20.88 16.16 -2.03
N LEU A 430 -20.05 15.15 -1.77
CA LEU A 430 -19.06 14.67 -2.74
C LEU A 430 -19.76 14.16 -4.01
N PHE A 431 -19.17 14.43 -5.16
CA PHE A 431 -19.72 14.02 -6.45
C PHE A 431 -19.48 12.52 -6.72
N ASP A 432 -18.27 12.04 -6.40
CA ASP A 432 -17.76 10.70 -6.68
C ASP A 432 -16.61 10.37 -5.70
N HIS A 433 -15.96 9.21 -5.85
CA HIS A 433 -14.79 8.78 -5.08
C HIS A 433 -13.59 9.74 -5.16
N TRP A 434 -13.51 10.56 -6.21
CA TRP A 434 -12.53 11.63 -6.32
C TRP A 434 -12.92 12.81 -5.42
N GLU A 435 -12.16 13.02 -4.35
CA GLU A 435 -12.52 13.93 -3.24
C GLU A 435 -12.48 15.43 -3.58
N ASN A 436 -12.17 15.80 -4.83
CA ASN A 436 -12.04 17.19 -5.29
C ASN A 436 -13.34 17.75 -5.93
N TYR A 437 -14.31 16.90 -6.25
CA TYR A 437 -15.55 17.29 -6.91
C TYR A 437 -16.74 17.20 -5.96
N PHE A 438 -17.60 18.22 -6.00
CA PHE A 438 -18.80 18.30 -5.15
C PHE A 438 -20.02 18.64 -6.00
N ARG A 439 -21.20 18.34 -5.47
CA ARG A 439 -22.47 18.83 -6.02
C ARG A 439 -23.40 19.28 -4.92
N ASP A 440 -24.32 20.15 -5.30
CA ASP A 440 -25.58 20.33 -4.60
C ASP A 440 -26.74 20.00 -5.55
N LYS A 441 -27.99 20.26 -5.16
CA LYS A 441 -29.16 20.00 -6.03
C LYS A 441 -29.16 20.79 -7.35
N ASN A 442 -28.38 21.86 -7.46
CA ASN A 442 -28.39 22.79 -8.59
C ASN A 442 -27.10 22.76 -9.42
N ASN A 443 -25.94 22.56 -8.80
CA ASN A 443 -24.64 22.82 -9.42
C ASN A 443 -23.59 21.76 -9.07
N VAL A 444 -22.49 21.79 -9.84
CA VAL A 444 -21.25 21.04 -9.59
C VAL A 444 -20.14 22.03 -9.24
N TYR A 445 -19.25 21.62 -8.35
CA TYR A 445 -18.15 22.41 -7.81
C TYR A 445 -16.84 21.62 -7.85
N TYR A 446 -15.73 22.36 -7.89
CA TYR A 446 -14.38 21.83 -7.79
C TYR A 446 -13.64 22.53 -6.67
N GLU A 447 -12.82 21.80 -5.92
CA GLU A 447 -11.89 22.34 -4.93
C GLU A 447 -10.65 21.46 -4.87
N ASN A 448 -9.48 22.10 -4.73
CA ASN A 448 -8.23 21.41 -4.44
C ASN A 448 -7.33 22.32 -3.61
N GLU A 449 -7.43 22.21 -2.28
CA GLU A 449 -6.62 23.01 -1.36
C GLU A 449 -5.13 22.72 -1.46
N LEU A 450 -4.71 21.51 -1.85
CA LEU A 450 -3.29 21.16 -2.01
C LEU A 450 -2.61 22.08 -3.04
N TYR A 451 -3.35 22.43 -4.09
CA TYR A 451 -2.93 23.36 -5.12
C TYR A 451 -3.48 24.78 -4.92
N LYS A 452 -4.00 25.09 -3.72
CA LYS A 452 -4.59 26.38 -3.35
C LYS A 452 -5.73 26.81 -4.29
N MET A 453 -6.43 25.85 -4.87
CA MET A 453 -7.62 26.07 -5.69
C MET A 453 -8.85 26.01 -4.77
N GLY A 454 -9.28 27.18 -4.30
CA GLY A 454 -10.48 27.27 -3.45
C GLY A 454 -11.73 26.74 -4.15
N LEU A 455 -12.73 26.36 -3.34
CA LEU A 455 -14.02 25.88 -3.84
C LEU A 455 -14.60 26.85 -4.86
N LYS A 456 -14.96 26.36 -6.03
CA LYS A 456 -15.58 27.15 -7.09
C LYS A 456 -16.66 26.37 -7.82
N LYS A 457 -17.66 27.08 -8.32
CA LYS A 457 -18.68 26.51 -9.20
C LYS A 457 -18.06 26.26 -10.58
N ILE A 458 -18.28 25.06 -11.13
CA ILE A 458 -17.87 24.73 -12.50
C ILE A 458 -18.85 25.41 -13.45
N ALA A 459 -18.40 26.47 -14.13
CA ALA A 459 -19.24 27.27 -15.00
C ALA A 459 -19.68 26.50 -16.25
N GLY A 460 -20.99 26.44 -16.51
CA GLY A 460 -21.55 25.75 -17.66
C GLY A 460 -21.76 24.24 -17.50
N ALA A 461 -21.43 23.67 -16.34
CA ALA A 461 -21.62 22.25 -16.05
C ALA A 461 -23.09 21.82 -16.12
N ASP A 462 -23.38 20.82 -16.95
CA ASP A 462 -24.66 20.11 -16.89
C ASP A 462 -24.58 19.06 -15.77
N ARG A 463 -25.16 19.42 -14.62
CA ARG A 463 -25.13 18.59 -13.40
C ARG A 463 -25.59 17.15 -13.61
N ASN A 464 -26.59 16.92 -14.46
CA ASN A 464 -27.24 15.62 -14.60
C ASN A 464 -26.45 14.65 -15.49
N SER A 465 -25.57 15.17 -16.35
CA SER A 465 -24.70 14.38 -17.23
C SER A 465 -23.23 14.48 -16.87
N PHE A 466 -22.91 15.09 -15.72
CA PHE A 466 -21.53 15.30 -15.29
C PHE A 466 -20.88 13.99 -14.84
N GLU A 467 -19.65 13.77 -15.28
CA GLU A 467 -18.86 12.57 -15.06
C GLU A 467 -17.43 12.99 -14.69
N VAL A 468 -16.91 12.46 -13.58
CA VAL A 468 -15.53 12.67 -13.18
C VAL A 468 -14.66 11.59 -13.81
N LEU A 469 -13.60 11.98 -14.51
CA LEU A 469 -12.71 11.06 -15.20
C LEU A 469 -11.47 10.74 -14.35
N ASN A 470 -10.95 11.76 -13.66
CA ASN A 470 -9.88 11.66 -12.66
C ASN A 470 -9.82 12.97 -11.83
N ASP A 471 -8.81 13.10 -10.97
CA ASP A 471 -8.59 14.30 -10.14
C ASP A 471 -8.53 15.63 -10.89
N GLU A 472 -8.15 15.61 -12.17
CA GLU A 472 -7.89 16.79 -12.98
C GLU A 472 -8.96 17.00 -14.05
N PHE A 473 -9.55 15.92 -14.57
CA PHE A 473 -10.44 15.96 -15.72
C PHE A 473 -11.85 15.47 -15.38
N SER A 474 -12.83 16.16 -15.93
CA SER A 474 -14.23 15.77 -15.89
C SER A 474 -14.91 16.15 -17.20
N LYS A 475 -16.12 15.65 -17.44
CA LYS A 475 -16.92 16.02 -18.61
C LYS A 475 -18.41 16.07 -18.26
N ASP A 476 -19.19 16.67 -19.14
CA ASP A 476 -20.62 16.48 -19.21
C ASP A 476 -21.04 16.22 -20.68
N LYS A 477 -22.34 16.15 -20.96
CA LYS A 477 -22.81 15.89 -22.33
C LYS A 477 -22.39 16.94 -23.37
N ASN A 478 -21.97 18.13 -22.93
CA ASN A 478 -21.65 19.28 -23.78
C ASN A 478 -20.16 19.66 -23.75
N ASN A 479 -19.45 19.45 -22.65
CA ASN A 479 -18.13 20.02 -22.40
C ASN A 479 -17.18 19.06 -21.70
N VAL A 480 -15.87 19.29 -21.87
CA VAL A 480 -14.79 18.70 -21.08
C VAL A 480 -14.20 19.79 -20.18
N TYR A 481 -13.76 19.42 -18.97
CA TYR A 481 -13.20 20.32 -17.97
C TYR A 481 -11.85 19.84 -17.48
N TYR A 482 -10.97 20.79 -17.17
CA TYR A 482 -9.68 20.61 -16.52
C TYR A 482 -9.61 21.49 -15.26
N TYR A 483 -9.41 20.88 -14.09
CA TYR A 483 -9.50 21.51 -12.77
C TYR A 483 -10.76 22.38 -12.61
N GLY A 484 -11.89 21.87 -13.10
CA GLY A 484 -13.17 22.59 -13.09
C GLY A 484 -13.28 23.78 -14.05
N ASN A 485 -12.35 23.96 -14.99
CA ASN A 485 -12.42 24.96 -16.05
C ASN A 485 -12.70 24.30 -17.40
N LYS A 486 -13.60 24.86 -18.21
CA LYS A 486 -13.93 24.31 -19.53
C LYS A 486 -12.69 24.28 -20.44
N ILE A 487 -12.48 23.14 -21.09
CA ILE A 487 -11.51 22.99 -22.19
C ILE A 487 -12.20 23.38 -23.50
N ASN A 488 -11.71 24.42 -24.15
CA ASN A 488 -12.28 24.89 -25.41
C ASN A 488 -11.80 24.02 -26.58
N GLY A 489 -12.72 23.66 -27.47
CA GLY A 489 -12.41 22.94 -28.71
C GLY A 489 -12.37 21.41 -28.60
N VAL A 490 -12.48 20.84 -27.40
CA VAL A 490 -12.51 19.39 -27.17
C VAL A 490 -13.94 18.90 -26.97
N SER A 491 -14.33 17.88 -27.72
CA SER A 491 -15.64 17.24 -27.59
C SER A 491 -15.63 16.19 -26.46
N PRO A 492 -16.68 16.11 -25.62
CA PRO A 492 -16.81 15.03 -24.65
C PRO A 492 -17.13 13.67 -25.30
N ASP A 493 -17.65 13.67 -26.53
CA ASP A 493 -17.97 12.48 -27.31
C ASP A 493 -16.70 11.78 -27.81
N GLY A 494 -16.53 10.51 -27.47
CA GLY A 494 -15.35 9.71 -27.78
C GLY A 494 -14.08 10.10 -27.00
N LEU A 495 -14.21 10.80 -25.87
CA LEU A 495 -13.07 11.25 -25.08
C LEU A 495 -12.28 10.09 -24.46
N GLU A 496 -10.97 10.02 -24.71
CA GLU A 496 -10.06 8.99 -24.22
C GLU A 496 -8.65 9.58 -23.97
N PHE A 497 -7.95 9.10 -22.94
CA PHE A 497 -6.53 9.39 -22.71
C PHE A 497 -5.67 8.35 -23.44
N VAL A 498 -4.71 8.80 -24.24
CA VAL A 498 -3.86 7.92 -25.06
C VAL A 498 -2.45 7.91 -24.50
N GLY A 499 -2.02 6.74 -24.00
CA GLY A 499 -0.69 6.57 -23.41
C GLY A 499 -0.57 7.12 -22.00
N ASN A 500 0.66 7.40 -21.58
CA ASN A 500 0.98 7.85 -20.22
C ASN A 500 0.89 9.37 -20.07
N LYS A 501 0.80 9.85 -18.81
CA LYS A 501 1.08 11.24 -18.45
C LYS A 501 2.60 11.43 -18.34
N PHE A 502 3.18 12.22 -19.24
CA PHE A 502 4.62 12.49 -19.30
C PHE A 502 4.96 13.68 -18.39
N VAL A 503 5.56 13.42 -17.23
CA VAL A 503 5.98 14.47 -16.27
C VAL A 503 7.44 14.84 -16.53
N PHE A 504 7.75 16.14 -16.63
CA PHE A 504 9.09 16.66 -16.95
C PHE A 504 10.04 16.61 -15.74
N GLU A 505 11.35 16.80 -15.97
CA GLU A 505 12.42 16.77 -14.93
C GLU A 505 12.16 17.71 -13.75
N ASN A 506 11.43 18.81 -13.99
CA ASN A 506 11.07 19.73 -12.92
C ASN A 506 9.96 19.21 -11.99
N HIS A 507 9.40 18.03 -12.27
CA HIS A 507 8.29 17.40 -11.54
C HIS A 507 7.04 18.27 -11.44
N GLU A 508 6.90 19.25 -12.32
CA GLU A 508 5.82 20.22 -12.32
C GLU A 508 5.11 20.25 -13.65
N ASP A 509 5.85 20.36 -14.76
CA ASP A 509 5.26 20.37 -16.08
C ASP A 509 4.89 18.95 -16.50
N PHE A 510 3.81 18.81 -17.25
CA PHE A 510 3.42 17.54 -17.82
C PHE A 510 2.80 17.69 -19.20
N VAL A 511 2.81 16.58 -19.93
CA VAL A 511 2.09 16.39 -21.18
C VAL A 511 1.17 15.19 -21.09
N SER A 512 0.01 15.30 -21.71
CA SER A 512 -0.92 14.20 -21.93
C SER A 512 -1.49 14.27 -23.33
N PHE A 513 -1.73 13.11 -23.94
CA PHE A 513 -2.44 13.02 -25.21
C PHE A 513 -3.87 12.60 -24.93
N ILE A 514 -4.81 13.40 -25.40
CA ILE A 514 -6.24 13.11 -25.28
C ILE A 514 -6.83 13.08 -26.69
N LYS A 515 -7.79 12.20 -26.95
CA LYS A 515 -8.54 12.21 -28.21
C LYS A 515 -10.02 12.32 -27.94
N ASP A 516 -10.73 12.94 -28.87
CA ASP A 516 -12.18 12.84 -28.98
C ASP A 516 -12.53 12.08 -30.26
N LYS A 517 -13.83 11.97 -30.58
CA LYS A 517 -14.28 11.27 -31.80
C LYS A 517 -13.67 11.77 -33.12
N ASN A 518 -13.18 13.02 -33.15
CA ASN A 518 -12.76 13.70 -34.37
C ASN A 518 -11.25 13.95 -34.39
N ASN A 519 -10.65 14.33 -33.27
CA ASN A 519 -9.28 14.83 -33.20
C ASN A 519 -8.47 14.18 -32.07
N VAL A 520 -7.15 14.23 -32.22
CA VAL A 520 -6.19 13.97 -31.14
C VAL A 520 -5.57 15.29 -30.74
N TYR A 521 -5.36 15.49 -29.44
CA TYR A 521 -4.81 16.72 -28.88
C TYR A 521 -3.58 16.40 -28.04
N TYR A 522 -2.59 17.27 -28.17
CA TYR A 522 -1.52 17.44 -27.21
C TYR A 522 -1.98 18.43 -26.16
N LEU A 523 -1.99 18.02 -24.90
CA LEU A 523 -2.29 18.88 -23.75
C LEU A 523 -1.02 19.02 -22.93
N LYS A 524 -0.54 20.25 -22.78
CA LYS A 524 0.54 20.62 -21.87
C LYS A 524 -0.03 21.38 -20.69
N GLY A 525 0.32 20.95 -19.49
CA GLY A 525 -0.11 21.57 -18.25
C GLY A 525 1.02 21.65 -17.24
N LYS A 526 0.72 22.26 -16.10
CA LYS A 526 1.55 22.22 -14.91
C LYS A 526 0.72 21.66 -13.77
N ILE A 527 1.26 20.71 -13.03
CA ILE A 527 0.61 20.07 -11.87
C ILE A 527 0.18 21.17 -10.90
N GLY A 528 -1.09 21.14 -10.51
CA GLY A 528 -1.66 22.16 -9.64
C GLY A 528 -1.82 23.54 -10.27
N ASN A 529 -1.81 23.64 -11.59
CA ASN A 529 -2.09 24.87 -12.31
C ASN A 529 -3.29 24.70 -13.24
N GLU A 530 -4.24 25.63 -13.15
CA GLU A 530 -5.44 25.64 -13.98
C GLU A 530 -5.16 25.99 -15.45
N LYS A 531 -3.99 26.56 -15.75
CA LYS A 531 -3.58 26.92 -17.10
C LYS A 531 -3.07 25.70 -17.84
N TYR A 532 -3.54 25.56 -19.06
CA TYR A 532 -3.13 24.53 -20.00
C TYR A 532 -2.90 25.13 -21.39
N GLU A 533 -2.11 24.44 -22.18
CA GLU A 533 -1.98 24.64 -23.62
C GLU A 533 -2.51 23.38 -24.31
N ILE A 534 -3.37 23.53 -25.32
CA ILE A 534 -3.93 22.42 -26.07
C ILE A 534 -3.78 22.65 -27.57
N ILE A 535 -3.24 21.66 -28.27
CA ILE A 535 -2.94 21.73 -29.70
C ILE A 535 -3.52 20.49 -30.40
N PRO A 536 -4.40 20.64 -31.40
CA PRO A 536 -4.85 19.51 -32.21
C PRO A 536 -3.71 19.00 -33.10
N LEU A 537 -3.55 17.67 -33.14
CA LEU A 537 -2.52 16.97 -33.89
C LEU A 537 -3.06 16.48 -35.24
N LYS A 538 -2.22 16.54 -36.27
CA LYS A 538 -2.54 16.07 -37.63
C LYS A 538 -2.29 14.56 -37.77
N VAL A 539 -3.09 13.76 -37.07
CA VAL A 539 -3.06 12.29 -37.07
C VAL A 539 -4.49 11.73 -37.26
N ASP A 540 -4.62 10.46 -37.63
CA ASP A 540 -5.91 9.78 -37.76
C ASP A 540 -6.45 9.38 -36.38
N SER A 541 -7.37 10.19 -35.85
CA SER A 541 -7.97 10.01 -34.52
C SER A 541 -8.60 8.64 -34.27
N LYS A 542 -9.15 8.00 -35.31
CA LYS A 542 -9.84 6.71 -35.19
C LYS A 542 -8.89 5.54 -34.92
N SER A 543 -7.71 5.58 -35.53
CA SER A 543 -6.70 4.52 -35.38
C SER A 543 -5.55 4.89 -34.43
N PHE A 544 -5.50 6.16 -33.99
CA PHE A 544 -4.47 6.64 -33.08
C PHE A 544 -4.50 5.92 -31.73
N LYS A 545 -3.37 5.33 -31.35
CA LYS A 545 -3.16 4.64 -30.09
C LYS A 545 -1.71 4.75 -29.63
N TYR A 546 -1.50 4.49 -28.35
CA TYR A 546 -0.17 4.34 -27.79
C TYR A 546 0.40 2.97 -28.19
N SER A 547 1.64 2.95 -28.67
CA SER A 547 2.30 1.72 -29.13
C SER A 547 2.88 1.00 -27.91
N ASN A 548 2.10 0.20 -27.18
CA ASN A 548 2.64 -0.67 -26.11
C ASN A 548 2.20 -2.13 -26.25
N ASN A 549 3.20 -3.03 -26.22
CA ASN A 549 3.05 -4.34 -25.58
C ASN A 549 4.44 -4.97 -25.30
N GLY A 550 5.01 -4.71 -24.11
CA GLY A 550 6.23 -5.43 -23.70
C GLY A 550 6.72 -5.20 -22.27
N PHE A 551 6.64 -3.97 -21.75
CA PHE A 551 7.16 -3.66 -20.42
C PHE A 551 6.20 -2.70 -19.71
N TYR A 552 5.80 -3.05 -18.49
CA TYR A 552 5.38 -2.05 -17.52
C TYR A 552 6.62 -1.19 -17.28
N GLU A 553 6.65 0.01 -17.83
CA GLU A 553 7.70 0.97 -17.55
C GLU A 553 7.62 1.32 -16.06
N LEU A 554 8.41 0.60 -15.28
CA LEU A 554 8.73 0.96 -13.91
C LEU A 554 9.41 2.34 -13.95
N THR A 555 8.85 3.26 -13.18
CA THR A 555 9.39 4.57 -12.76
C THR A 555 9.24 5.74 -13.74
N ASN A 556 8.28 6.63 -13.45
CA ASN A 556 8.36 8.09 -13.21
C ASN A 556 9.42 8.99 -13.90
N LEU A 557 10.12 8.55 -14.95
CA LEU A 557 11.18 9.31 -15.64
C LEU A 557 11.01 9.31 -17.17
N ASN A 558 9.80 8.98 -17.68
CA ASN A 558 9.57 8.83 -19.10
C ASN A 558 9.24 10.16 -19.75
N TYR A 559 10.23 10.73 -20.44
CA TYR A 559 10.05 11.87 -21.33
C TYR A 559 9.65 11.45 -22.74
N THR A 560 9.68 10.17 -23.10
CA THR A 560 9.55 9.75 -24.52
C THR A 560 8.59 8.57 -24.69
N GLY A 561 8.03 8.43 -25.90
CA GLY A 561 7.10 7.33 -26.20
C GLY A 561 6.70 7.28 -27.67
N TYR A 562 6.19 6.13 -28.11
CA TYR A 562 5.73 5.90 -29.47
C TYR A 562 4.20 5.81 -29.54
N PHE A 563 3.65 6.37 -30.61
CA PHE A 563 2.24 6.36 -30.95
C PHE A 563 2.09 5.86 -32.38
N GLU A 564 0.97 5.23 -32.69
CA GLU A 564 0.70 4.77 -34.05
C GLU A 564 -0.74 5.06 -34.47
N ASP A 565 -0.90 5.33 -35.76
CA ASP A 565 -2.19 5.36 -36.44
C ASP A 565 -2.08 4.54 -37.74
N LYS A 566 -3.13 4.52 -38.56
CA LYS A 566 -3.14 3.80 -39.84
C LYS A 566 -2.14 4.33 -40.88
N ASN A 567 -1.60 5.54 -40.69
CA ASN A 567 -0.71 6.23 -41.61
C ASN A 567 0.77 6.15 -41.21
N GLY A 568 1.07 5.78 -39.96
CA GLY A 568 2.45 5.60 -39.52
C GLY A 568 2.64 5.46 -38.01
N VAL A 569 3.92 5.36 -37.66
CA VAL A 569 4.41 5.41 -36.28
C VAL A 569 5.03 6.78 -36.02
N TYR A 570 4.83 7.29 -34.82
CA TYR A 570 5.25 8.61 -34.38
C TYR A 570 5.98 8.51 -33.06
N TYR A 571 7.02 9.32 -32.89
CA TYR A 571 7.82 9.42 -31.69
C TYR A 571 7.58 10.76 -30.98
N PHE A 572 7.31 10.71 -29.69
CA PHE A 572 7.29 11.85 -28.78
C PHE A 572 8.61 11.95 -28.04
N ASP A 573 9.25 13.12 -28.10
CA ASP A 573 10.46 13.43 -27.35
C ASP A 573 10.23 14.64 -26.43
N GLY A 574 9.87 14.36 -25.18
CA GLY A 574 9.68 15.36 -24.13
C GLY A 574 10.97 16.04 -23.67
N LEU A 575 12.16 15.54 -24.02
CA LEU A 575 13.41 16.26 -23.77
C LEU A 575 13.70 17.31 -24.85
N ALA A 576 13.03 17.24 -26.00
CA ALA A 576 13.21 18.18 -27.07
C ALA A 576 12.52 19.53 -26.79
N LYS A 577 13.03 20.59 -27.42
CA LYS A 577 12.32 21.87 -27.49
C LYS A 577 11.11 21.72 -28.41
N LEU A 578 9.94 21.50 -27.81
CA LEU A 578 8.68 21.30 -28.51
C LEU A 578 8.16 22.61 -29.13
N THR A 579 7.61 22.46 -30.33
CA THR A 579 6.89 23.45 -31.14
C THR A 579 5.67 22.75 -31.72
N PRO A 580 4.61 23.47 -32.14
CA PRO A 580 3.43 22.85 -32.74
C PRO A 580 3.71 21.92 -33.93
N ASN A 581 4.87 22.04 -34.60
CA ASN A 581 5.24 21.25 -35.77
C ASN A 581 6.08 20.01 -35.47
N ASN A 582 6.61 19.83 -34.26
CA ASN A 582 7.48 18.71 -33.89
C ASN A 582 7.05 17.99 -32.60
N ILE A 583 5.80 18.17 -32.16
CA ILE A 583 5.24 17.44 -31.00
C ILE A 583 5.36 15.93 -31.22
N LEU A 584 4.98 15.45 -32.41
CA LEU A 584 5.14 14.07 -32.82
C LEU A 584 5.99 14.04 -34.10
N SER A 585 7.09 13.30 -34.05
CA SER A 585 7.99 13.14 -35.19
C SER A 585 7.75 11.78 -35.83
N LYS A 586 7.53 11.75 -37.16
CA LYS A 586 7.26 10.49 -37.87
C LYS A 586 8.49 9.60 -37.89
N VAL A 587 8.30 8.30 -37.65
CA VAL A 587 9.32 7.26 -37.85
C VAL A 587 9.22 6.77 -39.28
N GLU A 588 10.22 7.10 -40.10
CA GLU A 588 10.18 6.79 -41.53
C GLU A 588 10.35 5.30 -41.80
N ASN A 589 9.50 4.75 -42.67
CA ASN A 589 9.53 3.35 -43.11
C ASN A 589 9.29 2.28 -42.02
N ALA A 590 8.68 2.65 -40.89
CA ALA A 590 8.28 1.69 -39.86
C ALA A 590 7.15 0.75 -40.31
N ASP A 591 7.28 -0.56 -40.05
CA ASP A 591 6.22 -1.54 -40.28
C ASP A 591 5.23 -1.53 -39.11
N ILE A 592 4.16 -0.72 -39.25
CA ILE A 592 3.13 -0.49 -38.22
C ILE A 592 2.63 -1.80 -37.57
N PRO A 593 2.24 -2.87 -38.32
CA PRO A 593 1.65 -4.06 -37.70
C PRO A 593 2.58 -4.86 -36.78
N SER A 594 3.91 -4.67 -36.90
CA SER A 594 4.91 -5.39 -36.10
C SER A 594 5.69 -4.48 -35.17
N PHE A 595 5.32 -3.19 -35.07
CA PHE A 595 6.03 -2.21 -34.27
C PHE A 595 5.82 -2.47 -32.77
N VAL A 596 6.92 -2.45 -32.02
CA VAL A 596 6.97 -2.71 -30.58
C VAL A 596 7.92 -1.71 -29.94
N GLN A 597 7.40 -0.93 -28.98
CA GLN A 597 8.20 -0.06 -28.13
C GLN A 597 8.94 -0.85 -27.04
N TYR A 598 10.17 -0.43 -26.75
CA TYR A 598 10.98 -0.81 -25.57
C TYR A 598 11.32 0.45 -24.75
N MET A 599 12.20 0.30 -23.76
CA MET A 599 12.57 1.40 -22.86
C MET A 599 13.57 2.39 -23.49
N ALA A 600 13.64 3.59 -22.90
CA ALA A 600 14.57 4.68 -23.26
C ALA A 600 14.60 5.05 -24.75
N GLY A 601 13.42 5.10 -25.37
CA GLY A 601 13.27 5.50 -26.77
C GLY A 601 13.65 4.42 -27.78
N TYR A 602 14.02 3.20 -27.36
CA TYR A 602 14.22 2.10 -28.29
C TYR A 602 12.89 1.46 -28.69
N ALA A 603 12.81 1.00 -29.95
CA ALA A 603 11.68 0.25 -30.47
C ALA A 603 12.16 -0.68 -31.59
N LYS A 604 11.32 -1.62 -32.04
CA LYS A 604 11.60 -2.41 -33.24
C LYS A 604 10.34 -2.72 -34.01
N ASP A 605 10.50 -3.00 -35.29
CA ASP A 605 9.53 -3.73 -36.08
C ASP A 605 10.13 -5.08 -36.52
N LYS A 606 9.43 -5.84 -37.38
CA LYS A 606 9.93 -7.13 -37.86
C LYS A 606 11.24 -7.06 -38.66
N ASN A 607 11.60 -5.89 -39.18
CA ASN A 607 12.74 -5.68 -40.06
C ASN A 607 13.86 -4.85 -39.41
N LYS A 608 13.51 -3.88 -38.54
CA LYS A 608 14.41 -2.81 -38.10
C LYS A 608 14.28 -2.51 -36.61
N VAL A 609 15.36 -1.96 -36.06
CA VAL A 609 15.40 -1.39 -34.70
C VAL A 609 15.50 0.12 -34.81
N TYR A 610 14.82 0.83 -33.93
CA TYR A 610 14.74 2.29 -33.88
C TYR A 610 15.19 2.81 -32.51
N CYS A 611 15.78 4.00 -32.50
CA CYS A 611 15.96 4.83 -31.32
C CYS A 611 15.47 6.25 -31.65
N GLY A 612 14.38 6.66 -31.01
CA GLY A 612 13.56 7.78 -31.47
C GLY A 612 13.08 7.60 -32.92
N THR A 613 13.37 8.56 -33.79
CA THR A 613 12.98 8.46 -35.22
C THR A 613 14.03 7.79 -36.11
N LYS A 614 15.18 7.39 -35.55
CA LYS A 614 16.32 6.91 -36.34
C LYS A 614 16.41 5.39 -36.29
N GLU A 615 16.74 4.78 -37.43
CA GLU A 615 17.14 3.38 -37.50
C GLU A 615 18.49 3.18 -36.80
N VAL A 616 18.61 2.11 -36.03
CA VAL A 616 19.85 1.70 -35.36
C VAL A 616 20.62 0.79 -36.29
N GLU A 617 21.57 1.36 -37.03
CA GLU A 617 22.33 0.61 -38.03
C GLU A 617 23.09 -0.59 -37.43
N GLY A 618 23.01 -1.72 -38.14
CA GLY A 618 23.64 -2.97 -37.77
C GLY A 618 22.96 -3.73 -36.62
N ALA A 619 21.78 -3.26 -36.18
CA ALA A 619 21.00 -3.96 -35.18
C ALA A 619 20.23 -5.15 -35.75
N ASP A 620 20.24 -6.26 -35.01
CA ASP A 620 19.51 -7.46 -35.37
C ASP A 620 18.10 -7.42 -34.79
N ALA A 621 17.12 -6.98 -35.59
CA ALA A 621 15.73 -6.83 -35.17
C ALA A 621 15.09 -8.13 -34.63
N GLU A 622 15.56 -9.29 -35.09
CA GLU A 622 15.07 -10.59 -34.62
C GLU A 622 15.45 -10.86 -33.15
N SER A 623 16.70 -10.60 -32.77
CA SER A 623 17.21 -10.87 -31.41
C SER A 623 17.23 -9.67 -30.46
N PHE A 624 16.86 -8.48 -30.94
CA PHE A 624 16.81 -7.27 -30.11
C PHE A 624 15.75 -7.37 -29.00
N ALA A 625 16.19 -7.21 -27.75
CA ALA A 625 15.33 -7.26 -26.56
C ALA A 625 15.96 -6.53 -25.35
N VAL A 626 15.15 -6.35 -24.30
CA VAL A 626 15.59 -5.88 -22.97
C VAL A 626 15.77 -7.10 -22.07
N PHE A 627 16.88 -7.14 -21.34
CA PHE A 627 17.26 -8.19 -20.41
C PHE A 627 17.51 -7.60 -19.03
N THR A 628 17.31 -8.36 -17.96
CA THR A 628 17.76 -7.98 -16.62
C THR A 628 19.01 -8.79 -16.27
N ILE A 629 20.12 -8.10 -16.00
CA ILE A 629 21.42 -8.71 -15.67
C ILE A 629 21.87 -8.11 -14.34
N ASP A 630 22.06 -8.95 -13.31
CA ASP A 630 22.49 -8.53 -11.96
C ASP A 630 21.63 -7.44 -11.28
N GLY A 631 20.38 -7.27 -11.73
CA GLY A 631 19.45 -6.25 -11.23
C GLY A 631 19.42 -4.96 -12.06
N GLU A 632 20.27 -4.86 -13.09
CA GLU A 632 20.33 -3.77 -14.05
C GLU A 632 19.58 -4.16 -15.34
N TYR A 633 18.98 -3.18 -16.02
CA TYR A 633 18.34 -3.43 -17.31
C TYR A 633 19.35 -3.25 -18.44
N VAL A 634 19.37 -4.16 -19.40
CA VAL A 634 20.32 -4.16 -20.53
C VAL A 634 19.56 -4.34 -21.84
N ILE A 635 19.70 -3.38 -22.74
CA ILE A 635 19.18 -3.44 -24.11
C ILE A 635 20.27 -4.00 -25.00
N LYS A 636 20.05 -5.16 -25.62
CA LYS A 636 21.03 -5.79 -26.52
C LYS A 636 20.36 -6.59 -27.62
N ASP A 637 21.15 -6.97 -28.61
CA ASP A 637 20.84 -8.04 -29.55
C ASP A 637 21.92 -9.14 -29.46
N LYS A 638 21.88 -10.12 -30.36
CA LYS A 638 22.89 -11.20 -30.40
C LYS A 638 24.32 -10.73 -30.70
N ASN A 639 24.49 -9.52 -31.23
CA ASN A 639 25.77 -8.98 -31.69
C ASN A 639 26.40 -8.00 -30.69
N LYS A 640 25.61 -7.15 -30.02
CA LYS A 640 26.12 -6.11 -29.13
C LYS A 640 25.10 -5.61 -28.11
N ILE A 641 25.62 -4.94 -27.07
CA ILE A 641 24.86 -4.19 -26.08
C ILE A 641 24.70 -2.74 -26.56
N TYR A 642 23.49 -2.19 -26.44
CA TYR A 642 23.15 -0.82 -26.80
C TYR A 642 23.10 0.11 -25.60
N LYS A 643 22.59 -0.37 -24.46
CA LYS A 643 22.43 0.42 -23.24
C LYS A 643 22.31 -0.46 -21.99
N GLU A 644 22.83 0.04 -20.88
CA GLU A 644 22.76 -0.54 -19.52
C GLU A 644 22.15 0.53 -18.59
N PHE A 645 21.37 0.14 -17.57
CA PHE A 645 20.63 1.03 -16.66
C PHE A 645 20.84 0.68 -15.20
#